data_AF-A0A2V8CC40-F1
#
_entry.id   AF-A0A2V8CC40-F1
#
_cell.length_a   1.000
_cell.length_b   1.000
_cell.length_c   1.000
_cell.angle_alpha   90.00
_cell.angle_beta   90.00
_cell.angle_gamma   90.00
#
_symmetry.space_group_name_H-M   'P 1'
#
loop_
_entity.id
_entity.type
_entity.pdbx_description
1 polymer ?
#
loop_
_entity_poly.entity_id
_entity_poly.type
_entity_poly.pdbx_seq_one_letter_code
_entity_poly.pdbx_strand_id
1 'polypeptide(L)'
;NKLSAYMDRIHKVRGAAMSPGDDQATSSVRWNSPNYTTATVKWTSAVSNKMLVEGGYSTNIERYNNLYAEGVEKPYGSAEWLATARHYDSTFGRRWVTSDRETGQYPDRYNAQGSASYITGTHSIKFGFQDSWGVFNHTYRANADLYQNYVNVAPATVTLYNTPIWSAERLNANLGLYGQDVWTAKRVTVTIGGRWEYVKESIVGQPEQIGRFGDVKAFGDVDMPTWKAFSPRTAAVLDVFGNGRTALRVGFNRFEQAATTTLASLYNASAVTTASAAWTDLNRDDIAQGTPGCVYLTAGCEINFTQVPTSFGVVSLANPDPNLKRPYVDQFNVGGTHEVLRGVSLSFEWFHNQAKNIWERNNVARPGTFANGAVNNPSYRAVTIFSPIDGTPITMYDPINATVNRAVVQIDSNDTDLSQSYNAFEFNFNARLPHGARIFGGSATDRAIAYSCTAATTNPNFLVTIGGVNYCDQANSGIPWRTQFKLAGTVPLPWYGLIVSGSYQALPGYQLGTQSLNGLASGGSGTPDFDIVSGRGTNMTVTATTRYTVCPGNSASQGCVVGALMAPGLVSSSLLVPLAPPGVELTPRLNQVDFSLAKRITFRGIRFDPKVDLFNAFNSSDYFSVRTTSFTPTATAGTSAGTYMFPGSILQGRLLRVAAVINW
;
A
#
# COMPACT_ATOMS: atom_id res chain seq x y z
N ASN A 1 23.31 30.96 21.07
CA ASN A 1 22.01 30.27 20.99
C ASN A 1 21.26 30.74 19.76
N LYS A 2 20.58 29.84 19.04
CA LYS A 2 19.73 30.15 17.89
C LYS A 2 18.34 29.56 18.12
N LEU A 3 17.31 30.31 17.77
CA LEU A 3 15.92 29.88 17.78
C LEU A 3 15.34 30.14 16.39
N SER A 4 14.61 29.18 15.85
CA SER A 4 13.87 29.31 14.60
C SER A 4 12.46 28.76 14.78
N ALA A 5 11.47 29.43 14.22
CA ALA A 5 10.09 28.99 14.21
C ALA A 5 9.52 29.12 12.80
N TYR A 6 8.57 28.25 12.46
CA TYR A 6 7.86 28.25 11.19
C TYR A 6 6.43 27.76 11.43
N MET A 7 5.49 28.32 10.67
CA MET A 7 4.12 27.86 10.57
C MET A 7 3.67 27.96 9.11
N ASP A 8 3.09 26.88 8.62
CA ASP A 8 2.40 26.81 7.34
C ASP A 8 0.92 26.55 7.56
N ARG A 9 0.09 27.15 6.72
CA ARG A 9 -1.31 26.77 6.59
C ARG A 9 -1.68 26.68 5.11
N ILE A 10 -2.12 25.50 4.72
CA ILE A 10 -2.50 25.19 3.34
C ILE A 10 -4.02 25.25 3.22
N HIS A 11 -4.51 25.97 2.21
CA HIS A 11 -5.90 25.92 1.77
C HIS A 11 -5.97 25.17 0.45
N LYS A 12 -6.51 23.95 0.48
CA LYS A 12 -6.57 23.07 -0.68
C LYS A 12 -7.99 22.55 -0.90
N VAL A 13 -8.49 22.78 -2.11
CA VAL A 13 -9.74 22.22 -2.61
C VAL A 13 -9.45 21.46 -3.91
N ARG A 14 -9.98 20.25 -4.03
CA ARG A 14 -9.99 19.49 -5.29
C ARG A 14 -11.44 19.27 -5.70
N GLY A 15 -11.86 19.92 -6.78
CA GLY A 15 -13.26 19.92 -7.23
C GLY A 15 -13.75 18.59 -7.81
N ALA A 16 -12.84 17.70 -8.23
CA ALA A 16 -13.17 16.35 -8.68
C ALA A 16 -11.93 15.43 -8.61
N ALA A 17 -12.13 14.18 -8.19
CA ALA A 17 -11.16 13.09 -8.25
C ALA A 17 -11.89 11.79 -8.58
N MET A 18 -11.45 11.07 -9.61
CA MET A 18 -12.12 9.86 -10.09
C MET A 18 -11.15 8.93 -10.82
N SER A 19 -11.55 7.68 -11.04
CA SER A 19 -10.81 6.74 -11.88
C SER A 19 -11.25 6.84 -13.36
N PRO A 20 -10.41 6.41 -14.32
CA PRO A 20 -10.80 6.38 -15.72
C PRO A 20 -12.07 5.55 -15.97
N GLY A 21 -13.06 6.18 -16.59
CA GLY A 21 -14.35 5.59 -16.94
C GLY A 21 -15.39 5.61 -15.82
N ASP A 22 -15.07 6.16 -14.64
CA ASP A 22 -16.07 6.55 -13.65
C ASP A 22 -16.93 7.71 -14.20
N ASP A 23 -18.19 7.76 -13.79
CA ASP A 23 -19.04 8.93 -14.06
C ASP A 23 -18.52 10.15 -13.29
N GLN A 24 -18.03 11.15 -14.02
CA GLN A 24 -17.48 12.37 -13.43
C GLN A 24 -18.52 13.15 -12.62
N ALA A 25 -19.79 13.16 -13.03
CA ALA A 25 -20.82 13.98 -12.40
C ALA A 25 -21.23 13.43 -11.04
N THR A 26 -21.31 12.10 -10.91
CA THR A 26 -21.89 11.45 -9.72
C THR A 26 -20.85 10.68 -8.88
N SER A 27 -19.81 10.15 -9.51
CA SER A 27 -18.79 9.30 -8.87
C SER A 27 -17.45 9.99 -8.64
N SER A 28 -17.36 11.31 -8.86
CA SER A 28 -16.18 12.08 -8.45
C SER A 28 -16.22 12.44 -6.97
N VAL A 29 -15.05 12.40 -6.32
CA VAL A 29 -14.86 12.81 -4.93
C VAL A 29 -14.42 14.27 -4.89
N ARG A 30 -15.01 15.06 -4.00
CA ARG A 30 -14.58 16.43 -3.67
C ARG A 30 -13.72 16.43 -2.42
N TRP A 31 -12.49 16.92 -2.54
CA TRP A 31 -11.58 17.05 -1.40
C TRP A 31 -11.65 18.46 -0.82
N ASN A 32 -11.89 18.58 0.49
CA ASN A 32 -11.80 19.82 1.25
C ASN A 32 -10.82 19.67 2.42
N SER A 33 -10.02 20.70 2.70
CA SER A 33 -9.03 20.72 3.79
C SER A 33 -9.35 21.86 4.79
N PRO A 34 -10.33 21.70 5.70
CA PRO A 34 -10.75 22.76 6.62
C PRO A 34 -9.61 23.27 7.53
N ASN A 35 -8.71 22.39 7.95
CA ASN A 35 -7.52 22.78 8.69
C ASN A 35 -6.32 21.90 8.31
N TYR A 36 -5.39 22.48 7.55
CA TYR A 36 -4.16 21.83 7.13
C TYR A 36 -2.99 22.73 7.55
N THR A 37 -2.41 22.48 8.72
CA THR A 37 -1.42 23.33 9.36
C THR A 37 -0.23 22.52 9.85
N THR A 38 0.98 22.99 9.56
CA THR A 38 2.21 22.44 10.15
C THR A 38 2.97 23.55 10.84
N ALA A 39 3.45 23.32 12.07
CA ALA A 39 4.26 24.29 12.79
C ALA A 39 5.49 23.61 13.39
N THR A 40 6.58 24.36 13.54
CA THR A 40 7.77 23.89 14.23
C THR A 40 8.48 25.03 14.95
N VAL A 41 9.07 24.71 16.09
CA VAL A 41 10.04 25.54 16.80
C VAL A 41 11.27 24.69 17.05
N LYS A 42 12.44 25.21 16.72
CA LYS A 42 13.74 24.57 16.94
C LYS A 42 14.68 25.53 17.65
N TRP A 43 15.34 25.02 18.68
CA TRP A 43 16.39 25.69 19.43
C TRP A 43 17.72 24.94 19.28
N THR A 44 18.81 25.69 19.21
CA THR A 44 20.17 25.14 19.07
C THR A 44 21.17 25.98 19.87
N SER A 45 22.05 25.30 20.60
CA SER A 45 23.12 25.90 21.40
C SER A 45 24.43 25.17 21.22
N ALA A 46 25.47 25.89 20.78
CA ALA A 46 26.85 25.44 20.91
C ALA A 46 27.33 25.78 22.33
N VAL A 47 27.15 24.84 23.26
CA VAL A 47 27.49 25.01 24.69
C VAL A 47 29.01 25.14 24.87
N SER A 48 29.78 24.48 24.02
CA SER A 48 31.23 24.65 23.91
C SER A 48 31.69 24.42 22.47
N ASN A 49 33.00 24.49 22.22
CA ASN A 49 33.60 24.12 20.93
C ASN A 49 33.46 22.62 20.58
N LYS A 50 33.04 21.78 21.54
CA LYS A 50 32.86 20.33 21.37
C LYS A 50 31.44 19.85 21.62
N MET A 51 30.56 20.70 22.17
CA MET A 51 29.23 20.30 22.60
C MET A 51 28.13 21.12 21.91
N LEU A 52 27.21 20.42 21.26
CA LEU A 52 26.02 20.97 20.61
C LEU A 52 24.78 20.37 21.27
N VAL A 53 23.86 21.21 21.70
CA VAL A 53 22.54 20.80 22.19
C VAL A 53 21.47 21.36 21.27
N GLU A 54 20.50 20.52 20.93
CA GLU A 54 19.37 20.85 20.08
C GLU A 54 18.07 20.36 20.72
N GLY A 55 17.02 21.14 20.58
CA GLY A 55 15.67 20.77 21.00
C GLY A 55 14.65 21.33 20.04
N GLY A 56 13.51 20.66 19.90
CA GLY A 56 12.45 21.14 19.04
C GLY A 56 11.10 20.53 19.35
N TYR A 57 10.08 21.27 18.93
CA TYR A 57 8.68 20.85 18.95
C TYR A 57 8.08 21.08 17.57
N SER A 58 7.19 20.19 17.16
CA SER A 58 6.43 20.36 15.92
C SER A 58 5.01 19.85 16.06
N THR A 59 4.13 20.41 15.23
CA THR A 59 2.74 19.97 15.08
C THR A 59 2.43 19.78 13.62
N ASN A 60 1.58 18.81 13.32
CA ASN A 60 1.04 18.55 12.00
C ASN A 60 -0.45 18.20 12.20
N ILE A 61 -1.30 19.10 11.72
CA ILE A 61 -2.77 19.00 11.79
C ILE A 61 -3.25 18.96 10.34
N GLU A 62 -3.77 17.82 9.89
CA GLU A 62 -4.11 17.60 8.47
C GLU A 62 -5.57 17.17 8.32
N ARG A 63 -6.48 18.00 8.80
CA ARG A 63 -7.92 17.73 8.77
C ARG A 63 -8.47 17.91 7.36
N TYR A 64 -9.00 16.85 6.77
CA TYR A 64 -9.62 16.85 5.46
C TYR A 64 -10.88 16.00 5.37
N ASN A 65 -11.73 16.32 4.39
CA ASN A 65 -12.93 15.57 4.04
C ASN A 65 -12.88 15.20 2.56
N ASN A 66 -13.30 13.97 2.24
CA ASN A 66 -13.69 13.53 0.92
C ASN A 66 -15.21 13.43 0.90
N LEU A 67 -15.84 14.28 0.11
CA LEU A 67 -17.28 14.41 0.04
C LEU A 67 -17.77 13.95 -1.33
N TYR A 68 -19.04 13.60 -1.40
CA TYR A 68 -19.70 13.33 -2.66
C TYR A 68 -19.77 14.58 -3.55
N ALA A 69 -20.07 14.36 -4.83
CA ALA A 69 -20.49 15.45 -5.70
C ALA A 69 -21.78 16.08 -5.15
N GLU A 70 -21.99 17.35 -5.49
CA GLU A 70 -23.12 18.12 -4.99
C GLU A 70 -24.47 17.46 -5.38
N GLY A 71 -25.37 17.32 -4.41
CA GLY A 71 -26.69 16.71 -4.61
C GLY A 71 -26.72 15.17 -4.59
N VAL A 72 -25.58 14.50 -4.45
CA VAL A 72 -25.49 13.03 -4.37
C VAL A 72 -25.72 12.50 -2.95
N GLU A 73 -25.30 13.23 -1.91
CA GLU A 73 -25.67 12.91 -0.52
C GLU A 73 -27.20 13.04 -0.37
N LYS A 74 -27.84 12.00 0.17
CA LYS A 74 -29.27 11.95 0.42
C LYS A 74 -29.58 11.75 1.90
N PRO A 75 -30.75 12.21 2.39
CA PRO A 75 -31.16 11.99 3.77
C PRO A 75 -31.21 10.50 4.12
N TYR A 76 -30.58 10.13 5.23
CA TYR A 76 -30.52 8.74 5.71
C TYR A 76 -31.91 8.09 5.75
N GLY A 77 -32.02 6.88 5.20
CA GLY A 77 -33.26 6.09 5.19
C GLY A 77 -34.32 6.54 4.18
N SER A 78 -34.10 7.60 3.40
CA SER A 78 -35.03 7.99 2.34
C SER A 78 -34.99 7.01 1.15
N ALA A 79 -36.04 7.02 0.32
CA ALA A 79 -36.08 6.19 -0.89
C ALA A 79 -34.93 6.57 -1.85
N GLU A 80 -34.62 7.87 -1.97
CA GLU A 80 -33.51 8.36 -2.76
C GLU A 80 -32.17 7.87 -2.21
N TRP A 81 -31.99 7.85 -0.89
CA TRP A 81 -30.74 7.37 -0.27
C TRP A 81 -30.51 5.88 -0.51
N LEU A 82 -31.57 5.07 -0.54
CA LEU A 82 -31.51 3.66 -0.92
C LEU A 82 -31.17 3.49 -2.41
N ALA A 83 -31.77 4.32 -3.28
CA ALA A 83 -31.58 4.30 -4.73
C ALA A 83 -30.24 4.89 -5.21
N THR A 84 -29.52 5.62 -4.35
CA THR A 84 -28.23 6.23 -4.68
C THR A 84 -27.05 5.49 -4.07
N ALA A 85 -27.13 4.17 -3.89
CA ALA A 85 -25.98 3.35 -3.56
C ALA A 85 -24.88 3.48 -4.63
N ARG A 86 -23.61 3.30 -4.26
CA ARG A 86 -22.52 3.26 -5.26
C ARG A 86 -22.67 2.03 -6.14
N HIS A 87 -22.59 2.21 -7.46
CA HIS A 87 -22.51 1.10 -8.40
C HIS A 87 -21.06 0.88 -8.84
N TYR A 88 -20.60 -0.37 -8.86
CA TYR A 88 -19.26 -0.73 -9.35
C TYR A 88 -19.31 -1.96 -10.25
N ASP A 89 -18.77 -1.85 -11.46
CA ASP A 89 -18.65 -2.97 -12.40
C ASP A 89 -17.21 -3.44 -12.51
N SER A 90 -16.95 -4.69 -12.11
CA SER A 90 -15.62 -5.30 -12.13
C SER A 90 -15.11 -5.64 -13.54
N THR A 91 -16.02 -5.93 -14.49
CA THR A 91 -15.71 -6.24 -15.90
C THR A 91 -15.24 -5.00 -16.65
N PHE A 92 -15.84 -3.84 -16.34
CA PHE A 92 -15.50 -2.56 -16.97
C PHE A 92 -14.66 -1.64 -16.08
N GLY A 93 -14.36 -2.00 -14.82
CA GLY A 93 -13.60 -1.17 -13.90
C GLY A 93 -14.13 0.26 -13.78
N ARG A 94 -15.46 0.43 -13.66
CA ARG A 94 -16.11 1.76 -13.61
C ARG A 94 -17.10 1.87 -12.45
N ARG A 95 -17.28 3.10 -11.97
CA ARG A 95 -18.28 3.48 -10.96
C ARG A 95 -19.28 4.50 -11.51
N TRP A 96 -20.52 4.44 -11.03
CA TRP A 96 -21.56 5.43 -11.31
C TRP A 96 -22.53 5.55 -10.12
N VAL A 97 -23.50 6.46 -10.22
CA VAL A 97 -24.51 6.85 -9.20
C VAL A 97 -23.95 7.62 -8.02
N THR A 98 -22.88 7.14 -7.41
CA THR A 98 -22.21 7.77 -6.27
C THR A 98 -20.74 7.40 -6.30
N SER A 99 -19.89 8.18 -5.62
CA SER A 99 -18.49 7.80 -5.42
C SER A 99 -18.38 6.74 -4.32
N ASP A 100 -17.25 6.63 -3.63
CA ASP A 100 -17.06 5.58 -2.63
C ASP A 100 -17.93 5.82 -1.38
N ARG A 101 -17.34 6.26 -0.29
CA ARG A 101 -18.03 6.76 0.90
C ARG A 101 -17.54 8.16 1.17
N GLU A 102 -18.36 8.98 1.81
CA GLU A 102 -17.84 10.20 2.39
C GLU A 102 -16.93 9.86 3.56
N THR A 103 -15.77 10.50 3.61
CA THR A 103 -14.78 10.27 4.66
C THR A 103 -14.30 11.58 5.25
N GLY A 104 -14.40 11.74 6.57
CA GLY A 104 -13.67 12.75 7.32
C GLY A 104 -12.42 12.14 7.95
N GLN A 105 -11.30 12.83 7.88
CA GLN A 105 -10.01 12.40 8.37
C GLN A 105 -9.38 13.55 9.13
N TYR A 106 -9.21 13.39 10.45
CA TYR A 106 -8.81 14.47 11.36
C TYR A 106 -7.61 14.07 12.22
N PRO A 107 -6.42 13.85 11.61
CA PRO A 107 -5.20 13.56 12.35
C PRO A 107 -4.61 14.85 12.93
N ASP A 108 -4.36 14.82 14.23
CA ASP A 108 -3.60 15.83 14.94
C ASP A 108 -2.37 15.14 15.56
N ARG A 109 -1.18 15.50 15.09
CA ARG A 109 0.08 14.97 15.60
C ARG A 109 0.93 16.07 16.22
N TYR A 110 1.46 15.77 17.38
CA TYR A 110 2.43 16.58 18.11
C TYR A 110 3.73 15.79 18.25
N ASN A 111 4.86 16.47 18.20
CA ASN A 111 6.16 15.84 18.33
C ASN A 111 7.13 16.74 19.12
N ALA A 112 7.86 16.13 20.03
CA ALA A 112 8.99 16.74 20.72
C ALA A 112 10.26 15.92 20.47
N GLN A 113 11.39 16.60 20.37
CA GLN A 113 12.68 15.94 20.22
C GLN A 113 13.80 16.76 20.83
N GLY A 114 14.85 16.08 21.27
CA GLY A 114 16.04 16.71 21.82
C GLY A 114 17.26 15.85 21.63
N SER A 115 18.44 16.47 21.52
CA SER A 115 19.69 15.74 21.46
C SER A 115 20.87 16.56 21.95
N ALA A 116 21.90 15.86 22.42
CA ALA A 116 23.21 16.41 22.72
C ALA A 116 24.25 15.66 21.90
N SER A 117 25.11 16.39 21.21
CA SER A 117 26.26 15.86 20.47
C SER A 117 27.56 16.33 21.12
N TYR A 118 28.49 15.42 21.32
CA TYR A 118 29.82 15.68 21.83
C TYR A 118 30.87 15.17 20.84
N ILE A 119 31.63 16.08 20.25
CA ILE A 119 32.60 15.78 19.21
C ILE A 119 34.01 15.96 19.77
N THR A 120 34.77 14.88 19.71
CA THR A 120 36.22 14.85 19.91
C THR A 120 36.89 14.63 18.55
N GLY A 121 38.21 14.77 18.49
CA GLY A 121 38.93 14.53 17.23
C GLY A 121 38.68 13.15 16.62
N THR A 122 38.44 12.12 17.44
CA THR A 122 38.25 10.72 17.00
C THR A 122 36.84 10.18 17.20
N HIS A 123 36.04 10.74 18.11
CA HIS A 123 34.67 10.30 18.41
C HIS A 123 33.66 11.41 18.14
N SER A 124 32.52 11.06 17.59
CA SER A 124 31.35 11.93 17.48
C SER A 124 30.17 11.23 18.12
N ILE A 125 29.98 11.49 19.41
CA ILE A 125 28.95 10.86 20.24
C ILE A 125 27.69 11.71 20.18
N LYS A 126 26.52 11.07 20.08
CA LYS A 126 25.22 11.73 20.13
C LYS A 126 24.22 10.90 20.93
N PHE A 127 23.52 11.56 21.84
CA PHE A 127 22.36 11.00 22.54
C PHE A 127 21.15 11.87 22.30
N GLY A 128 19.97 11.27 22.27
CA GLY A 128 18.75 12.05 22.15
C GLY A 128 17.49 11.24 22.34
N PHE A 129 16.37 11.94 22.24
CA PHE A 129 15.05 11.37 22.24
C PHE A 129 14.18 11.99 21.15
N GLN A 130 13.13 11.27 20.78
CA GLN A 130 12.02 11.77 20.01
C GLN A 130 10.75 11.16 20.58
N ASP A 131 9.71 11.94 20.77
CA ASP A 131 8.38 11.44 21.13
C ASP A 131 7.32 12.09 20.25
N SER A 132 6.27 11.36 19.91
CA SER A 132 5.08 11.93 19.28
C SER A 132 3.81 11.32 19.84
N TRP A 133 2.79 12.15 19.94
CA TRP A 133 1.47 11.80 20.44
C TRP A 133 0.41 12.58 19.65
N GLY A 134 -0.83 12.12 19.71
CA GLY A 134 -1.87 12.71 18.89
C GLY A 134 -3.15 11.92 18.87
N VAL A 135 -4.21 12.53 18.39
CA VAL A 135 -5.50 11.87 18.14
C VAL A 135 -5.73 11.80 16.64
N PHE A 136 -6.37 10.74 16.19
CA PHE A 136 -6.89 10.62 14.84
C PHE A 136 -8.38 10.34 14.96
N ASN A 137 -9.21 11.26 14.48
CA ASN A 137 -10.65 11.02 14.36
C ASN A 137 -11.04 10.77 12.91
N HIS A 138 -12.02 9.90 12.72
CA HIS A 138 -12.55 9.55 11.43
C HIS A 138 -14.08 9.66 11.42
N THR A 139 -14.64 10.00 10.27
CA THR A 139 -16.08 9.86 10.00
C THR A 139 -16.27 9.15 8.67
N TYR A 140 -17.29 8.30 8.57
CA TYR A 140 -17.63 7.57 7.37
C TYR A 140 -19.14 7.49 7.18
N ARG A 141 -19.60 7.77 5.97
CA ARG A 141 -21.00 7.63 5.56
C ARG A 141 -21.08 7.10 4.15
N ALA A 142 -21.96 6.14 3.92
CA ALA A 142 -22.24 5.61 2.60
C ALA A 142 -23.73 5.82 2.28
N ASN A 143 -24.07 6.09 1.02
CA ASN A 143 -25.47 6.00 0.61
C ASN A 143 -25.92 4.54 0.69
N ALA A 144 -27.17 4.31 1.08
CA ALA A 144 -27.79 3.00 1.31
C ALA A 144 -27.07 2.07 2.32
N ASP A 145 -25.99 2.53 2.97
CA ASP A 145 -25.01 1.71 3.71
C ASP A 145 -24.54 0.47 2.92
N LEU A 146 -24.46 0.56 1.59
CA LEU A 146 -23.96 -0.51 0.74
C LEU A 146 -23.44 -0.01 -0.59
N TYR A 147 -22.67 -0.88 -1.27
CA TYR A 147 -22.34 -0.78 -2.69
C TYR A 147 -22.98 -1.93 -3.46
N GLN A 148 -23.51 -1.63 -4.65
CA GLN A 148 -23.99 -2.61 -5.61
C GLN A 148 -22.85 -2.98 -6.56
N ASN A 149 -22.48 -4.25 -6.57
CA ASN A 149 -21.41 -4.77 -7.41
C ASN A 149 -21.99 -5.53 -8.60
N TYR A 150 -21.44 -5.23 -9.77
CA TYR A 150 -21.85 -5.78 -11.04
C TYR A 150 -20.71 -6.58 -11.67
N VAL A 151 -21.09 -7.63 -12.38
CA VAL A 151 -20.21 -8.37 -13.28
C VAL A 151 -20.84 -8.32 -14.65
N ASN A 152 -20.16 -7.67 -15.60
CA ASN A 152 -20.64 -7.48 -16.97
C ASN A 152 -22.03 -6.80 -17.01
N VAL A 153 -22.17 -5.71 -16.25
CA VAL A 153 -23.40 -4.90 -16.10
C VAL A 153 -24.57 -5.64 -15.44
N ALA A 154 -24.41 -6.91 -15.04
CA ALA A 154 -25.43 -7.65 -14.31
C ALA A 154 -25.22 -7.53 -12.78
N PRO A 155 -26.31 -7.34 -11.99
CA PRO A 155 -26.29 -7.49 -10.55
C PRO A 155 -25.60 -8.78 -10.10
N ALA A 156 -24.66 -8.69 -9.17
CA ALA A 156 -23.91 -9.84 -8.69
C ALA A 156 -23.90 -9.95 -7.17
N THR A 157 -23.36 -8.93 -6.50
CA THR A 157 -23.25 -8.92 -5.04
C THR A 157 -23.47 -7.50 -4.51
N VAL A 158 -23.64 -7.38 -3.21
CA VAL A 158 -23.50 -6.13 -2.48
C VAL A 158 -22.34 -6.19 -1.52
N THR A 159 -21.67 -5.05 -1.34
CA THR A 159 -20.76 -4.82 -0.21
C THR A 159 -21.50 -3.98 0.82
N LEU A 160 -21.90 -4.59 1.92
CA LEU A 160 -22.60 -3.94 3.03
C LEU A 160 -21.61 -3.15 3.89
N TYR A 161 -22.07 -2.03 4.44
CA TYR A 161 -21.38 -1.22 5.44
C TYR A 161 -22.13 -1.20 6.77
N ASN A 162 -21.37 -1.00 7.84
CA ASN A 162 -21.87 -0.64 9.17
C ASN A 162 -21.96 0.89 9.36
N THR A 163 -22.01 1.68 8.29
CA THR A 163 -22.13 3.14 8.38
C THR A 163 -23.51 3.55 8.92
N PRO A 164 -23.65 4.75 9.53
CA PRO A 164 -22.62 5.77 9.77
C PRO A 164 -21.61 5.33 10.83
N ILE A 165 -20.36 5.74 10.63
CA ILE A 165 -19.27 5.50 11.57
C ILE A 165 -18.58 6.82 11.95
N TRP A 166 -18.32 7.00 13.23
CA TRP A 166 -17.34 7.87 13.84
C TRP A 166 -16.38 7.00 14.64
N SER A 167 -15.09 7.18 14.43
CA SER A 167 -14.07 6.45 15.19
C SER A 167 -12.97 7.40 15.62
N ALA A 168 -12.35 7.08 16.75
CA ALA A 168 -11.23 7.85 17.25
C ALA A 168 -10.17 6.94 17.90
N GLU A 169 -8.92 7.20 17.54
CA GLU A 169 -7.75 6.53 18.08
C GLU A 169 -6.75 7.56 18.59
N ARG A 170 -5.89 7.14 19.51
CA ARG A 170 -4.86 7.99 20.11
C ARG A 170 -3.53 7.29 20.10
N LEU A 171 -2.52 8.00 19.60
CA LEU A 171 -1.13 7.67 19.86
C LEU A 171 -0.77 8.31 21.20
N ASN A 172 -0.68 7.49 22.25
CA ASN A 172 -0.38 7.97 23.59
C ASN A 172 1.11 8.31 23.71
N ALA A 173 1.99 7.51 23.09
CA ALA A 173 3.42 7.75 23.04
C ALA A 173 4.07 7.01 21.87
N ASN A 174 5.05 7.64 21.21
CA ASN A 174 5.98 7.01 20.27
C ASN A 174 7.39 7.50 20.63
N LEU A 175 7.79 7.14 21.84
CA LEU A 175 9.03 7.58 22.46
C LEU A 175 10.16 6.71 21.98
N GLY A 176 11.20 7.29 21.40
CA GLY A 176 12.44 6.62 21.13
C GLY A 176 13.63 7.34 21.74
N LEU A 177 14.37 6.63 22.57
CA LEU A 177 15.64 7.05 23.15
C LEU A 177 16.78 6.43 22.36
N TYR A 178 17.80 7.20 22.01
CA TYR A 178 18.91 6.71 21.21
C TYR A 178 20.26 7.24 21.67
N GLY A 179 21.28 6.44 21.37
CA GLY A 179 22.69 6.78 21.52
C GLY A 179 23.48 6.24 20.34
N GLN A 180 24.46 7.01 19.87
CA GLN A 180 25.36 6.62 18.80
C GLN A 180 26.74 7.24 18.98
N ASP A 181 27.75 6.56 18.47
CA ASP A 181 29.11 7.06 18.33
C ASP A 181 29.62 6.77 16.91
N VAL A 182 30.21 7.78 16.29
CA VAL A 182 31.04 7.63 15.09
C VAL A 182 32.48 7.74 15.52
N TRP A 183 33.16 6.60 15.58
CA TRP A 183 34.55 6.50 15.95
C TRP A 183 35.41 6.35 14.70
N THR A 184 36.36 7.27 14.50
CA THR A 184 37.35 7.20 13.43
C THR A 184 38.74 6.98 13.99
N ALA A 185 39.35 5.87 13.59
CA ALA A 185 40.72 5.51 13.92
C ALA A 185 41.50 5.17 12.64
N LYS A 186 42.43 6.05 12.27
CA LYS A 186 43.24 5.94 11.05
C LYS A 186 42.36 5.79 9.80
N ARG A 187 42.32 4.58 9.24
CA ARG A 187 41.62 4.23 8.00
C ARG A 187 40.23 3.63 8.22
N VAL A 188 39.85 3.38 9.47
CA VAL A 188 38.59 2.74 9.82
C VAL A 188 37.70 3.73 10.55
N THR A 189 36.47 3.88 10.06
CA THR A 189 35.40 4.58 10.76
C THR A 189 34.31 3.57 11.11
N VAL A 190 34.03 3.41 12.39
CA VAL A 190 32.95 2.56 12.90
C VAL A 190 31.84 3.46 13.42
N THR A 191 30.62 3.19 13.00
CA THR A 191 29.40 3.73 13.62
C THR A 191 28.76 2.64 14.45
N ILE A 192 28.57 2.90 15.73
CA ILE A 192 27.83 2.04 16.65
C ILE A 192 26.73 2.86 17.31
N GLY A 193 25.51 2.33 17.29
CA GLY A 193 24.38 2.99 17.91
C GLY A 193 23.25 2.02 18.20
N GLY A 194 22.32 2.51 19.00
CA GLY A 194 21.11 1.79 19.36
C GLY A 194 19.99 2.75 19.67
N ARG A 195 18.76 2.28 19.41
CA ARG A 195 17.54 3.01 19.72
C ARG A 195 16.60 2.08 20.49
N TRP A 196 16.20 2.50 21.67
CA TRP A 196 15.11 1.89 22.41
C TRP A 196 13.82 2.65 22.14
N GLU A 197 12.73 1.94 21.86
CA GLU A 197 11.42 2.52 21.55
C GLU A 197 10.35 2.03 22.53
N TYR A 198 9.44 2.93 22.87
CA TYR A 198 8.21 2.71 23.64
C TYR A 198 7.04 3.26 22.84
N VAL A 199 6.18 2.37 22.36
CA VAL A 199 4.99 2.71 21.58
C VAL A 199 3.75 2.30 22.35
N LYS A 200 2.85 3.25 22.59
CA LYS A 200 1.55 3.03 23.21
C LYS A 200 0.47 3.72 22.38
N GLU A 201 -0.54 2.95 22.01
CA GLU A 201 -1.75 3.39 21.31
C GLU A 201 -2.99 2.96 22.09
N SER A 202 -4.09 3.70 21.94
CA SER A 202 -5.38 3.39 22.54
C SER A 202 -6.51 3.74 21.60
N ILE A 203 -7.58 2.96 21.63
CA ILE A 203 -8.87 3.35 21.06
C ILE A 203 -9.52 4.31 22.04
N VAL A 204 -10.01 5.45 21.55
CA VAL A 204 -10.81 6.39 22.35
C VAL A 204 -12.24 5.86 22.42
N GLY A 205 -12.87 5.94 23.59
CA GLY A 205 -14.25 5.52 23.82
C GLY A 205 -15.24 6.26 22.93
N GLN A 206 -16.31 5.57 22.54
CA GLN A 206 -17.19 6.00 21.46
C GLN A 206 -18.67 5.82 21.83
N PRO A 207 -19.54 6.72 21.34
CA PRO A 207 -20.97 6.61 21.57
C PRO A 207 -21.57 5.45 20.74
N GLU A 208 -22.83 5.13 21.01
CA GLU A 208 -23.60 4.22 20.17
C GLU A 208 -23.83 4.83 18.78
N GLN A 209 -23.75 3.98 17.75
CA GLN A 209 -23.87 4.34 16.34
C GLN A 209 -24.75 3.30 15.66
N ILE A 210 -25.79 3.76 14.96
CA ILE A 210 -26.84 2.91 14.42
C ILE A 210 -26.86 3.08 12.91
N GLY A 211 -26.59 2.00 12.19
CA GLY A 211 -26.62 1.90 10.74
C GLY A 211 -27.74 1.02 10.23
N ARG A 212 -27.90 0.94 8.90
CA ARG A 212 -28.95 0.09 8.30
C ARG A 212 -28.72 -1.40 8.55
N PHE A 213 -27.46 -1.84 8.60
CA PHE A 213 -27.09 -3.25 8.67
C PHE A 213 -26.23 -3.63 9.89
N GLY A 214 -25.90 -2.66 10.75
CA GLY A 214 -25.01 -2.87 11.88
C GLY A 214 -25.11 -1.73 12.89
N ASP A 215 -24.97 -2.09 14.16
CA ASP A 215 -24.99 -1.19 15.30
C ASP A 215 -23.70 -1.31 16.09
N VAL A 216 -22.95 -0.22 16.19
CA VAL A 216 -21.82 -0.17 17.12
C VAL A 216 -22.31 0.31 18.47
N LYS A 217 -22.25 -0.57 19.47
CA LYS A 217 -22.62 -0.22 20.86
C LYS A 217 -21.59 0.73 21.46
N ALA A 218 -22.02 1.53 22.43
CA ALA A 218 -21.11 2.42 23.15
C ALA A 218 -20.05 1.61 23.94
N PHE A 219 -18.80 2.09 23.95
CA PHE A 219 -17.71 1.49 24.72
C PHE A 219 -16.73 2.56 25.21
N GLY A 220 -15.96 2.22 26.25
CA GLY A 220 -14.94 3.11 26.83
C GLY A 220 -13.58 3.01 26.13
N ASP A 221 -12.57 3.71 26.64
CA ASP A 221 -11.21 3.63 26.11
C ASP A 221 -10.67 2.18 26.18
N VAL A 222 -9.95 1.75 25.14
CA VAL A 222 -9.31 0.42 25.08
C VAL A 222 -7.82 0.58 24.77
N ASP A 223 -6.97 0.13 25.68
CA ASP A 223 -5.51 0.15 25.49
C ASP A 223 -5.06 -0.98 24.55
N MET A 224 -4.16 -0.66 23.61
CA MET A 224 -3.53 -1.67 22.75
C MET A 224 -2.26 -2.25 23.39
N PRO A 225 -1.75 -3.41 22.91
CA PRO A 225 -0.45 -3.92 23.31
C PRO A 225 0.63 -2.84 23.23
N THR A 226 1.33 -2.63 24.35
CA THR A 226 2.42 -1.66 24.43
C THR A 226 3.71 -2.32 23.98
N TRP A 227 4.34 -1.78 22.94
CA TRP A 227 5.61 -2.32 22.44
C TRP A 227 6.81 -1.62 23.05
N LYS A 228 7.79 -2.44 23.42
CA LYS A 228 9.12 -2.02 23.83
C LYS A 228 10.12 -2.75 22.95
N ALA A 229 10.88 -2.00 22.15
CA ALA A 229 11.78 -2.59 21.17
C ALA A 229 13.17 -1.96 21.25
N PHE A 230 14.20 -2.73 20.85
CA PHE A 230 15.56 -2.22 20.71
C PHE A 230 16.06 -2.49 19.30
N SER A 231 16.47 -1.42 18.62
CA SER A 231 16.98 -1.43 17.27
C SER A 231 18.46 -1.05 17.26
N PRO A 232 19.39 -2.01 17.06
CA PRO A 232 20.80 -1.70 16.82
C PRO A 232 20.99 -1.02 15.45
N ARG A 233 22.00 -0.14 15.37
CA ARG A 233 22.46 0.52 14.15
C ARG A 233 23.98 0.48 14.09
N THR A 234 24.52 -0.25 13.14
CA THR A 234 25.96 -0.47 13.03
C THR A 234 26.44 -0.37 11.60
N ALA A 235 27.61 0.25 11.41
CA ALA A 235 28.29 0.31 10.12
C ALA A 235 29.80 0.43 10.33
N ALA A 236 30.58 -0.09 9.39
CA ALA A 236 32.02 0.12 9.33
C ALA A 236 32.43 0.53 7.92
N VAL A 237 33.33 1.51 7.84
CA VAL A 237 33.91 2.02 6.61
C VAL A 237 35.43 1.92 6.69
N LEU A 238 36.05 1.31 5.69
CA LEU A 238 37.51 1.17 5.57
C LEU A 238 38.00 1.93 4.34
N ASP A 239 38.85 2.94 4.55
CA ASP A 239 39.71 3.49 3.50
C ASP A 239 40.85 2.50 3.22
N VAL A 240 40.70 1.72 2.15
CA VAL A 240 41.57 0.56 1.86
C VAL A 240 43.04 0.97 1.77
N PHE A 241 43.33 2.11 1.14
CA PHE A 241 44.69 2.55 0.86
C PHE A 241 45.14 3.74 1.72
N GLY A 242 44.24 4.36 2.48
CA GLY A 242 44.54 5.54 3.29
C GLY A 242 44.68 6.83 2.47
N ASN A 243 44.19 6.83 1.23
CA ASN A 243 44.27 7.95 0.29
C ASN A 243 42.90 8.56 -0.02
N GLY A 244 41.84 8.10 0.66
CA GLY A 244 40.47 8.56 0.49
C GLY A 244 39.81 8.16 -0.85
N ARG A 245 40.48 7.36 -1.68
CA ARG A 245 39.96 7.01 -3.02
C ARG A 245 39.18 5.71 -3.07
N THR A 246 39.40 4.80 -2.13
CA THR A 246 38.72 3.50 -2.12
C THR A 246 38.17 3.21 -0.73
N ALA A 247 36.86 3.15 -0.62
CA ALA A 247 36.17 2.87 0.63
C ALA A 247 35.37 1.57 0.51
N LEU A 248 35.55 0.64 1.45
CA LEU A 248 34.64 -0.49 1.64
C LEU A 248 33.68 -0.18 2.79
N ARG A 249 32.45 -0.65 2.68
CA ARG A 249 31.38 -0.43 3.65
C ARG A 249 30.67 -1.74 3.97
N VAL A 250 30.37 -1.92 5.24
CA VAL A 250 29.49 -2.99 5.74
C VAL A 250 28.57 -2.43 6.81
N GLY A 251 27.38 -2.99 6.96
CA GLY A 251 26.45 -2.57 8.00
C GLY A 251 25.38 -3.59 8.35
N PHE A 252 24.86 -3.44 9.56
CA PHE A 252 23.71 -4.18 10.09
C PHE A 252 22.82 -3.21 10.89
N ASN A 253 21.53 -3.22 10.56
CA ASN A 253 20.56 -2.30 11.14
C ASN A 253 19.21 -3.01 11.32
N ARG A 254 18.54 -2.76 12.45
CA ARG A 254 17.14 -3.14 12.65
C ARG A 254 16.22 -1.92 12.48
N PHE A 255 15.10 -2.15 11.82
CA PHE A 255 14.02 -1.19 11.63
C PHE A 255 12.70 -1.81 12.07
N GLU A 256 12.15 -1.34 13.19
CA GLU A 256 10.78 -1.68 13.59
C GLU A 256 9.78 -1.12 12.57
N GLN A 257 8.68 -1.83 12.32
CA GLN A 257 7.57 -1.33 11.50
C GLN A 257 7.06 -0.01 12.07
N ALA A 258 6.84 1.01 11.25
CA ALA A 258 6.33 2.30 11.72
C ALA A 258 5.03 2.12 12.53
N ALA A 259 4.88 2.87 13.62
CA ALA A 259 3.69 2.84 14.46
C ALA A 259 3.13 4.26 14.66
N THR A 260 1.81 4.37 14.67
CA THR A 260 1.06 5.63 14.72
C THR A 260 -0.21 5.45 15.55
N THR A 261 -1.39 5.47 14.95
CA THR A 261 -2.65 5.02 15.56
C THR A 261 -3.16 3.75 14.88
N THR A 262 -2.29 3.09 14.10
CA THR A 262 -2.73 2.05 13.16
C THR A 262 -3.15 0.77 13.87
N LEU A 263 -2.47 0.40 14.96
CA LEU A 263 -2.84 -0.78 15.74
C LEU A 263 -4.20 -0.54 16.41
N ALA A 264 -4.38 0.64 17.02
CA ALA A 264 -5.65 1.03 17.59
C ALA A 264 -6.77 1.08 16.54
N SER A 265 -6.49 1.59 15.34
CA SER A 265 -7.49 1.71 14.27
C SER A 265 -7.92 0.35 13.74
N LEU A 266 -6.98 -0.58 13.63
CA LEU A 266 -7.23 -1.95 13.18
C LEU A 266 -8.21 -2.70 14.09
N TYR A 267 -8.12 -2.49 15.40
CA TYR A 267 -8.94 -3.17 16.40
C TYR A 267 -10.08 -2.31 16.96
N ASN A 268 -10.31 -1.14 16.37
CA ASN A 268 -11.38 -0.25 16.77
C ASN A 268 -12.73 -0.93 16.54
N ALA A 269 -13.56 -1.05 17.58
CA ALA A 269 -14.88 -1.68 17.46
C ALA A 269 -15.84 -0.88 16.56
N SER A 270 -15.60 0.42 16.39
CA SER A 270 -16.28 1.24 15.38
C SER A 270 -15.44 1.43 14.12
N ALA A 271 -14.49 0.55 13.81
CA ALA A 271 -13.89 0.58 12.47
C ALA A 271 -14.98 0.35 11.41
N VAL A 272 -14.80 0.93 10.22
CA VAL A 272 -15.65 0.59 9.08
C VAL A 272 -15.40 -0.86 8.73
N THR A 273 -16.43 -1.67 8.83
CA THR A 273 -16.40 -3.08 8.45
C THR A 273 -17.27 -3.29 7.22
N THR A 274 -16.90 -4.28 6.41
CA THR A 274 -17.67 -4.66 5.23
C THR A 274 -17.98 -6.14 5.26
N ALA A 275 -19.14 -6.50 4.75
CA ALA A 275 -19.50 -7.87 4.43
C ALA A 275 -20.00 -7.94 2.99
N SER A 276 -19.70 -9.04 2.29
CA SER A 276 -20.21 -9.25 0.93
C SER A 276 -21.34 -10.27 0.95
N ALA A 277 -22.44 -9.95 0.31
CA ALA A 277 -23.60 -10.84 0.17
C ALA A 277 -24.04 -10.90 -1.29
N ALA A 278 -24.52 -12.06 -1.72
CA ALA A 278 -25.17 -12.19 -3.02
C ALA A 278 -26.41 -11.29 -3.07
N TRP A 279 -26.64 -10.70 -4.23
CA TRP A 279 -27.80 -9.86 -4.49
C TRP A 279 -28.48 -10.31 -5.78
N THR A 280 -29.80 -10.34 -5.76
CA THR A 280 -30.63 -10.63 -6.94
C THR A 280 -31.76 -9.64 -7.00
N ASP A 281 -31.68 -8.74 -7.97
CA ASP A 281 -32.72 -7.77 -8.31
C ASP A 281 -33.98 -8.51 -8.83
N LEU A 282 -34.89 -8.80 -7.91
CA LEU A 282 -36.06 -9.64 -8.12
C LEU A 282 -37.19 -8.83 -8.76
N ASN A 283 -37.34 -7.56 -8.36
CA ASN A 283 -38.37 -6.66 -8.86
C ASN A 283 -37.92 -5.79 -10.05
N ARG A 284 -36.62 -5.83 -10.42
CA ARG A 284 -36.02 -5.12 -11.55
C ARG A 284 -36.02 -3.60 -11.40
N ASP A 285 -35.88 -3.11 -10.18
CA ASP A 285 -35.74 -1.68 -9.91
C ASP A 285 -34.28 -1.22 -9.72
N ASP A 286 -33.31 -2.13 -9.81
CA ASP A 286 -31.87 -1.90 -9.64
C ASP A 286 -31.52 -1.31 -8.25
N ILE A 287 -32.31 -1.62 -7.22
CA ILE A 287 -32.08 -1.19 -5.83
C ILE A 287 -31.94 -2.41 -4.92
N ALA A 288 -30.78 -2.58 -4.31
CA ALA A 288 -30.55 -3.69 -3.39
C ALA A 288 -31.34 -3.55 -2.07
N GLN A 289 -32.35 -4.40 -1.94
CA GLN A 289 -33.31 -4.37 -0.84
C GLN A 289 -33.17 -5.56 0.12
N GLY A 290 -33.58 -5.33 1.35
CA GLY A 290 -33.58 -6.34 2.39
C GLY A 290 -33.12 -5.79 3.73
N THR A 291 -33.49 -6.53 4.77
CA THR A 291 -33.06 -6.31 6.15
C THR A 291 -32.54 -7.62 6.74
N PRO A 292 -31.59 -7.57 7.70
CA PRO A 292 -31.12 -8.77 8.37
C PRO A 292 -32.29 -9.59 8.95
N GLY A 293 -32.28 -10.90 8.70
CA GLY A 293 -33.32 -11.83 9.16
C GLY A 293 -34.48 -12.06 8.17
N CYS A 294 -34.55 -11.29 7.09
CA CYS A 294 -35.57 -11.50 6.06
C CYS A 294 -35.19 -12.68 5.12
N VAL A 295 -36.19 -13.28 4.46
CA VAL A 295 -36.00 -14.50 3.67
C VAL A 295 -35.52 -14.13 2.27
N TYR A 296 -34.30 -14.53 1.91
CA TYR A 296 -33.72 -14.23 0.60
C TYR A 296 -34.58 -14.80 -0.55
N LEU A 297 -34.71 -14.01 -1.64
CA LEU A 297 -35.56 -14.28 -2.82
C LEU A 297 -37.07 -14.21 -2.55
N THR A 298 -37.48 -13.36 -1.60
CA THR A 298 -38.88 -12.94 -1.45
C THR A 298 -39.03 -11.45 -1.74
N ALA A 299 -40.26 -10.95 -1.93
CA ALA A 299 -40.51 -9.54 -2.19
C ALA A 299 -39.89 -8.65 -1.10
N GLY A 300 -39.07 -7.66 -1.51
CA GLY A 300 -38.33 -6.77 -0.62
C GLY A 300 -37.11 -7.39 0.07
N CYS A 301 -36.71 -8.62 -0.29
CA CYS A 301 -35.61 -9.37 0.32
C CYS A 301 -34.67 -9.96 -0.73
N GLU A 302 -33.84 -9.09 -1.28
CA GLU A 302 -32.96 -9.36 -2.41
C GLU A 302 -31.51 -9.60 -2.01
N ILE A 303 -31.15 -9.32 -0.76
CA ILE A 303 -29.80 -9.52 -0.22
C ILE A 303 -29.75 -10.82 0.60
N ASN A 304 -28.77 -11.68 0.30
CA ASN A 304 -28.59 -12.93 1.02
C ASN A 304 -27.81 -12.77 2.33
N PHE A 305 -28.51 -12.38 3.41
CA PHE A 305 -27.90 -12.21 4.74
C PHE A 305 -27.38 -13.51 5.38
N THR A 306 -27.66 -14.69 4.82
CA THR A 306 -27.04 -15.95 5.29
C THR A 306 -25.55 -16.03 4.95
N GLN A 307 -25.05 -15.12 4.11
CA GLN A 307 -23.63 -15.01 3.77
C GLN A 307 -22.89 -13.98 4.64
N VAL A 308 -23.63 -13.21 5.43
CA VAL A 308 -23.09 -12.12 6.26
C VAL A 308 -22.65 -12.69 7.62
N PRO A 309 -21.39 -12.45 8.05
CA PRO A 309 -20.89 -12.89 9.35
C PRO A 309 -21.83 -12.50 10.49
N THR A 310 -21.97 -13.36 11.50
CA THR A 310 -22.80 -13.04 12.68
C THR A 310 -22.27 -11.87 13.50
N SER A 311 -20.98 -11.58 13.37
CA SER A 311 -20.29 -10.45 14.02
C SER A 311 -20.32 -9.15 13.21
N PHE A 312 -20.87 -9.16 11.99
CA PHE A 312 -20.90 -7.98 11.13
C PHE A 312 -21.67 -6.84 11.80
N GLY A 313 -21.01 -5.69 11.92
CA GLY A 313 -21.63 -4.50 12.48
C GLY A 313 -21.96 -4.58 13.97
N VAL A 314 -21.36 -5.49 14.75
CA VAL A 314 -21.61 -5.61 16.21
C VAL A 314 -20.33 -5.42 17.05
N VAL A 315 -19.13 -5.71 16.51
CA VAL A 315 -17.79 -5.53 17.16
C VAL A 315 -16.68 -5.48 16.09
N SER A 316 -15.45 -5.04 16.44
CA SER A 316 -14.25 -5.23 15.62
C SER A 316 -14.06 -6.72 15.29
N LEU A 317 -13.84 -7.04 14.01
CA LEU A 317 -13.80 -8.41 13.51
C LEU A 317 -12.49 -9.14 13.86
N ALA A 318 -11.43 -8.40 14.22
CA ALA A 318 -10.14 -8.95 14.60
C ALA A 318 -9.74 -8.53 16.02
N ASN A 319 -9.02 -9.40 16.71
CA ASN A 319 -8.45 -9.11 18.02
C ASN A 319 -6.94 -9.42 18.01
N PRO A 320 -6.11 -8.58 18.65
CA PRO A 320 -4.69 -8.90 18.81
C PRO A 320 -4.51 -10.01 19.84
N ASP A 321 -3.55 -10.90 19.61
CA ASP A 321 -2.97 -11.69 20.68
C ASP A 321 -2.45 -10.75 21.79
N PRO A 322 -2.73 -11.00 23.08
CA PRO A 322 -2.22 -10.18 24.17
C PRO A 322 -0.69 -9.99 24.16
N ASN A 323 0.06 -10.93 23.57
CA ASN A 323 1.51 -10.92 23.43
C ASN A 323 1.99 -10.54 22.03
N LEU A 324 1.13 -9.92 21.20
CA LEU A 324 1.45 -9.49 19.85
C LEU A 324 2.70 -8.58 19.84
N LYS A 325 3.74 -9.04 19.15
CA LYS A 325 5.02 -8.34 18.98
C LYS A 325 5.02 -7.50 17.74
N ARG A 326 5.73 -6.36 17.79
CA ARG A 326 5.95 -5.48 16.64
C ARG A 326 6.78 -6.21 15.56
N PRO A 327 6.36 -6.16 14.29
CA PRO A 327 7.16 -6.60 13.15
C PRO A 327 8.40 -5.72 12.98
N TYR A 328 9.49 -6.30 12.49
CA TYR A 328 10.71 -5.56 12.16
C TYR A 328 11.43 -6.15 10.95
N VAL A 329 12.34 -5.35 10.38
CA VAL A 329 13.25 -5.75 9.31
C VAL A 329 14.68 -5.66 9.82
N ASP A 330 15.39 -6.78 9.72
CA ASP A 330 16.85 -6.81 9.82
C ASP A 330 17.44 -6.55 8.44
N GLN A 331 18.29 -5.53 8.34
CA GLN A 331 18.94 -5.09 7.11
C GLN A 331 20.44 -5.26 7.21
N PHE A 332 21.03 -5.85 6.18
CA PHE A 332 22.45 -6.01 5.96
C PHE A 332 22.85 -5.28 4.69
N ASN A 333 24.01 -4.64 4.70
CA ASN A 333 24.59 -4.08 3.49
C ASN A 333 26.10 -4.34 3.39
N VAL A 334 26.57 -4.56 2.17
CA VAL A 334 27.99 -4.66 1.83
C VAL A 334 28.22 -3.91 0.52
N GLY A 335 29.22 -3.04 0.48
CA GLY A 335 29.50 -2.30 -0.73
C GLY A 335 30.84 -1.57 -0.69
N GLY A 336 31.09 -0.81 -1.74
CA GLY A 336 32.29 -0.02 -1.87
C GLY A 336 32.16 1.13 -2.85
N THR A 337 33.07 2.09 -2.72
CA THR A 337 33.21 3.21 -3.65
C THR A 337 34.67 3.37 -4.02
N HIS A 338 34.92 3.64 -5.30
CA HIS A 338 36.26 3.89 -5.83
C HIS A 338 36.26 5.15 -6.71
N GLU A 339 37.19 6.08 -6.45
CA GLU A 339 37.55 7.15 -7.38
C GLU A 339 38.48 6.58 -8.45
N VAL A 340 37.92 6.32 -9.63
CA VAL A 340 38.63 5.68 -10.77
C VAL A 340 39.55 6.70 -11.45
N LEU A 341 39.06 7.92 -11.61
CA LEU A 341 39.79 9.07 -12.18
C LEU A 341 39.46 10.30 -11.35
N ARG A 342 40.30 11.33 -11.45
CA ARG A 342 40.03 12.59 -10.74
C ARG A 342 38.64 13.12 -11.09
N GLY A 343 37.77 13.21 -10.08
CA GLY A 343 36.40 13.67 -10.25
C GLY A 343 35.41 12.62 -10.78
N VAL A 344 35.81 11.37 -10.96
CA VAL A 344 34.95 10.25 -11.38
C VAL A 344 34.98 9.15 -10.34
N SER A 345 33.84 8.87 -9.72
CA SER A 345 33.67 7.78 -8.76
C SER A 345 32.60 6.78 -9.18
N LEU A 346 32.84 5.52 -8.86
CA LEU A 346 31.92 4.41 -8.99
C LEU A 346 31.61 3.83 -7.62
N SER A 347 30.37 3.40 -7.41
CA SER A 347 29.91 2.76 -6.17
C SER A 347 29.08 1.54 -6.50
N PHE A 348 29.24 0.49 -5.69
CA PHE A 348 28.40 -0.70 -5.70
C PHE A 348 27.95 -0.99 -4.27
N GLU A 349 26.71 -1.40 -4.09
CA GLU A 349 26.17 -1.81 -2.80
C GLU A 349 25.19 -2.98 -3.00
N TRP A 350 25.28 -3.99 -2.15
CA TRP A 350 24.28 -5.03 -2.01
C TRP A 350 23.54 -4.83 -0.69
N PHE A 351 22.21 -4.93 -0.73
CA PHE A 351 21.34 -4.91 0.44
C PHE A 351 20.59 -6.24 0.56
N HIS A 352 20.49 -6.74 1.79
CA HIS A 352 19.65 -7.86 2.14
C HIS A 352 18.76 -7.50 3.33
N ASN A 353 17.46 -7.62 3.16
CA ASN A 353 16.48 -7.38 4.20
C ASN A 353 15.74 -8.68 4.52
N GLN A 354 15.55 -8.95 5.81
CA GLN A 354 14.75 -10.05 6.30
C GLN A 354 13.69 -9.54 7.27
N ALA A 355 12.42 -9.72 6.92
CA ALA A 355 11.31 -9.42 7.80
C ALA A 355 11.15 -10.53 8.87
N LYS A 356 10.78 -10.11 10.09
CA LYS A 356 10.59 -10.96 11.28
C LYS A 356 9.40 -10.47 12.11
N ASN A 357 8.91 -11.34 12.99
CA ASN A 357 7.68 -11.13 13.78
C ASN A 357 6.49 -10.75 12.90
N ILE A 358 6.39 -11.34 11.70
CA ILE A 358 5.31 -11.09 10.76
C ILE A 358 3.97 -11.48 11.42
N TRP A 359 2.95 -10.65 11.23
CA TRP A 359 1.61 -10.97 11.72
C TRP A 359 0.89 -11.89 10.76
N GLU A 360 0.10 -12.78 11.34
CA GLU A 360 -0.86 -13.64 10.66
C GLU A 360 -2.26 -13.36 11.21
N ARG A 361 -3.26 -13.30 10.31
CA ARG A 361 -4.67 -13.23 10.69
C ARG A 361 -5.32 -14.60 10.52
N ASN A 362 -5.80 -15.17 11.62
CA ASN A 362 -6.40 -16.49 11.64
C ASN A 362 -7.87 -16.46 12.03
N ASN A 363 -8.72 -17.07 11.21
CA ASN A 363 -10.12 -17.32 11.60
C ASN A 363 -10.17 -18.57 12.48
N VAL A 364 -10.05 -18.40 13.79
CA VAL A 364 -10.01 -19.52 14.75
C VAL A 364 -11.34 -20.28 14.85
N ALA A 365 -12.43 -19.73 14.31
CA ALA A 365 -13.70 -20.43 14.19
C ALA A 365 -13.71 -21.46 13.03
N ARG A 366 -12.64 -21.52 12.21
CA ARG A 366 -12.44 -22.48 11.12
C ARG A 366 -11.08 -23.17 11.24
N PRO A 367 -10.85 -23.94 12.31
CA PRO A 367 -9.55 -24.54 12.58
C PRO A 367 -9.18 -25.56 11.50
N GLY A 368 -7.88 -25.60 11.18
CA GLY A 368 -7.30 -26.60 10.30
C GLY A 368 -5.88 -26.95 10.74
N THR A 369 -5.18 -27.71 9.91
CA THR A 369 -3.77 -28.08 10.12
C THR A 369 -3.00 -27.91 8.82
N PHE A 370 -1.77 -27.41 8.94
CA PHE A 370 -0.80 -27.37 7.85
C PHE A 370 0.37 -28.29 8.18
N ALA A 371 0.63 -29.26 7.32
CA ALA A 371 1.75 -30.19 7.47
C ALA A 371 2.23 -30.66 6.10
N ASN A 372 3.55 -30.74 5.91
CA ASN A 372 4.18 -31.23 4.67
C ASN A 372 3.67 -30.55 3.38
N GLY A 373 3.43 -29.23 3.44
CA GLY A 373 2.96 -28.46 2.28
C GLY A 373 1.48 -28.64 1.94
N ALA A 374 0.72 -29.36 2.75
CA ALA A 374 -0.71 -29.58 2.56
C ALA A 374 -1.53 -29.01 3.72
N VAL A 375 -2.73 -28.51 3.41
CA VAL A 375 -3.74 -28.11 4.40
C VAL A 375 -4.83 -29.17 4.50
N ASN A 376 -5.18 -29.51 5.74
CA ASN A 376 -6.41 -30.21 6.06
C ASN A 376 -7.28 -29.28 6.93
N ASN A 377 -8.38 -28.79 6.37
CA ASN A 377 -9.33 -27.94 7.09
C ASN A 377 -10.78 -28.42 6.82
N PRO A 378 -11.47 -29.01 7.83
CA PRO A 378 -12.81 -29.57 7.67
C PRO A 378 -13.90 -28.51 7.49
N SER A 379 -13.61 -27.23 7.67
CA SER A 379 -14.55 -26.13 7.45
C SER A 379 -14.77 -25.80 5.97
N TYR A 380 -13.97 -26.35 5.07
CA TYR A 380 -14.05 -26.09 3.64
C TYR A 380 -14.26 -27.36 2.82
N ARG A 381 -14.94 -27.20 1.69
CA ARG A 381 -14.98 -28.19 0.61
C ARG A 381 -14.23 -27.66 -0.61
N ALA A 382 -13.57 -28.57 -1.33
CA ALA A 382 -12.92 -28.24 -2.58
C ALA A 382 -13.97 -27.97 -3.69
N VAL A 383 -13.71 -26.97 -4.51
CA VAL A 383 -14.45 -26.61 -5.71
C VAL A 383 -13.44 -26.53 -6.86
N THR A 384 -13.61 -27.39 -7.87
CA THR A 384 -12.73 -27.36 -9.04
C THR A 384 -13.31 -26.41 -10.09
N ILE A 385 -12.54 -25.38 -10.43
CA ILE A 385 -12.90 -24.37 -11.43
C ILE A 385 -11.89 -24.49 -12.57
N PHE A 386 -12.38 -24.64 -13.80
CA PHE A 386 -11.49 -24.70 -14.97
C PHE A 386 -11.17 -23.29 -15.46
N SER A 387 -9.90 -23.03 -15.70
CA SER A 387 -9.42 -21.77 -16.26
C SER A 387 -10.06 -21.52 -17.63
N PRO A 388 -10.70 -20.36 -17.84
CA PRO A 388 -11.25 -19.97 -19.15
C PRO A 388 -10.15 -19.62 -20.17
N ILE A 389 -8.89 -19.54 -19.73
CA ILE A 389 -7.74 -19.22 -20.58
C ILE A 389 -7.24 -20.47 -21.30
N ASP A 390 -6.97 -21.54 -20.55
CA ASP A 390 -6.25 -22.72 -21.04
C ASP A 390 -6.91 -24.06 -20.63
N GLY A 391 -7.97 -24.03 -19.82
CA GLY A 391 -8.67 -25.22 -19.37
C GLY A 391 -8.01 -25.92 -18.19
N THR A 392 -6.98 -25.35 -17.58
CA THR A 392 -6.33 -25.94 -16.40
C THR A 392 -7.30 -26.02 -15.21
N PRO A 393 -7.36 -27.15 -14.48
CA PRO A 393 -8.17 -27.24 -13.27
C PRO A 393 -7.53 -26.45 -12.12
N ILE A 394 -8.34 -25.61 -11.47
CA ILE A 394 -7.96 -24.79 -10.31
C ILE A 394 -8.79 -25.24 -9.13
N THR A 395 -8.14 -25.73 -8.07
CA THR A 395 -8.83 -26.11 -6.83
C THR A 395 -8.97 -24.89 -5.93
N MET A 396 -10.20 -24.40 -5.79
CA MET A 396 -10.60 -23.40 -4.80
C MET A 396 -11.31 -24.08 -3.63
N TYR A 397 -11.52 -23.36 -2.53
CA TYR A 397 -12.15 -23.87 -1.32
C TYR A 397 -13.27 -22.93 -0.87
N ASP A 398 -14.46 -23.50 -0.68
CA ASP A 398 -15.66 -22.80 -0.22
C ASP A 398 -16.09 -23.36 1.14
N PRO A 399 -16.58 -22.56 2.10
CA PRO A 399 -17.09 -23.08 3.37
C PRO A 399 -18.16 -24.15 3.17
N ILE A 400 -18.14 -25.20 4.00
CA ILE A 400 -19.02 -26.38 3.80
C ILE A 400 -20.51 -26.06 3.90
N ASN A 401 -20.90 -25.03 4.65
CA ASN A 401 -22.29 -24.59 4.80
C ASN A 401 -22.37 -23.13 5.31
N ALA A 402 -23.56 -22.55 5.31
CA ALA A 402 -23.80 -21.18 5.73
C ALA A 402 -23.39 -20.90 7.19
N THR A 403 -23.58 -21.85 8.11
CA THR A 403 -23.17 -21.69 9.52
C THR A 403 -21.65 -21.47 9.62
N VAL A 404 -20.86 -22.30 8.94
CA VAL A 404 -19.40 -22.17 8.90
C VAL A 404 -18.98 -20.90 8.17
N ASN A 405 -19.66 -20.53 7.09
CA ASN A 405 -19.40 -19.28 6.37
C ASN A 405 -19.61 -18.02 7.23
N ARG A 406 -20.55 -18.07 8.18
CA ARG A 406 -20.81 -16.93 9.08
C ARG A 406 -19.94 -16.95 10.34
N ALA A 407 -19.31 -18.08 10.65
CA ALA A 407 -18.39 -18.23 11.78
C ALA A 407 -17.05 -17.54 11.46
N VAL A 408 -16.92 -16.29 11.89
CA VAL A 408 -15.73 -15.45 11.70
C VAL A 408 -15.28 -14.91 13.05
N VAL A 409 -14.13 -15.40 13.52
CA VAL A 409 -13.44 -14.91 14.71
C VAL A 409 -11.98 -14.73 14.31
N GLN A 410 -11.58 -13.51 13.97
CA GLN A 410 -10.21 -13.24 13.52
C GLN A 410 -9.32 -12.95 14.73
N ILE A 411 -8.17 -13.63 14.79
CA ILE A 411 -7.11 -13.36 15.76
C ILE A 411 -5.83 -13.07 15.00
N ASP A 412 -5.21 -11.96 15.36
CA ASP A 412 -3.91 -11.56 14.82
C ASP A 412 -2.80 -11.98 15.79
N SER A 413 -1.85 -12.75 15.29
CA SER A 413 -0.73 -13.28 16.09
C SER A 413 0.58 -13.19 15.30
N ASN A 414 1.73 -13.34 15.97
CA ASN A 414 2.99 -13.47 15.25
C ASN A 414 3.17 -14.92 14.79
N ASP A 415 3.45 -15.12 13.50
CA ASP A 415 3.86 -16.41 12.96
C ASP A 415 5.37 -16.38 12.64
N THR A 416 6.09 -17.37 13.16
CA THR A 416 7.54 -17.52 12.96
C THR A 416 7.89 -18.15 11.62
N ASP A 417 6.94 -18.84 10.98
CA ASP A 417 7.11 -19.51 9.70
C ASP A 417 6.88 -18.57 8.52
N LEU A 418 6.09 -17.51 8.71
CA LEU A 418 5.97 -16.43 7.74
C LEU A 418 7.33 -15.73 7.54
N SER A 419 7.73 -15.56 6.28
CA SER A 419 8.97 -14.87 5.97
C SER A 419 8.88 -14.03 4.70
N GLN A 420 9.62 -12.93 4.69
CA GLN A 420 9.85 -12.12 3.50
C GLN A 420 11.32 -11.74 3.44
N SER A 421 11.95 -12.03 2.31
CA SER A 421 13.32 -11.60 2.01
C SER A 421 13.30 -10.61 0.86
N TYR A 422 14.18 -9.62 0.92
CA TYR A 422 14.39 -8.66 -0.16
C TYR A 422 15.89 -8.52 -0.41
N ASN A 423 16.27 -8.56 -1.68
CA ASN A 423 17.64 -8.33 -2.12
C ASN A 423 17.66 -7.18 -3.11
N ALA A 424 18.66 -6.32 -3.00
CA ALA A 424 18.92 -5.27 -3.97
C ALA A 424 20.41 -5.14 -4.29
N PHE A 425 20.69 -4.86 -5.55
CA PHE A 425 22.02 -4.53 -6.06
C PHE A 425 21.97 -3.13 -6.65
N GLU A 426 22.76 -2.22 -6.09
CA GLU A 426 22.84 -0.84 -6.54
C GLU A 426 24.22 -0.55 -7.12
N PHE A 427 24.23 0.08 -8.29
CA PHE A 427 25.41 0.62 -8.92
C PHE A 427 25.19 2.12 -9.14
N ASN A 428 26.14 2.95 -8.75
CA ASN A 428 26.05 4.39 -8.91
C ASN A 428 27.38 4.95 -9.41
N PHE A 429 27.31 6.03 -10.19
CA PHE A 429 28.50 6.78 -10.58
C PHE A 429 28.26 8.29 -10.49
N ASN A 430 29.35 9.02 -10.24
CA ASN A 430 29.35 10.48 -10.27
C ASN A 430 30.61 10.95 -11.01
N ALA A 431 30.43 11.82 -11.99
CA ALA A 431 31.49 12.36 -12.81
C ALA A 431 31.41 13.89 -12.83
N ARG A 432 32.51 14.54 -12.43
CA ARG A 432 32.79 15.96 -12.56
C ARG A 432 33.94 16.09 -13.56
N LEU A 433 33.57 16.35 -14.80
CA LEU A 433 34.49 16.39 -15.93
C LEU A 433 35.05 17.81 -16.12
N PRO A 434 36.14 17.98 -16.88
CA PRO A 434 36.65 19.30 -17.26
C PRO A 434 35.58 20.21 -17.87
N HIS A 435 35.81 21.52 -17.81
CA HIS A 435 34.88 22.54 -18.33
C HIS A 435 33.51 22.58 -17.62
N GLY A 436 33.41 22.01 -16.42
CA GLY A 436 32.23 22.13 -15.56
C GLY A 436 31.10 21.14 -15.88
N ALA A 437 31.32 20.19 -16.79
CA ALA A 437 30.38 19.13 -17.09
C ALA A 437 30.20 18.20 -15.87
N ARG A 438 28.96 17.85 -15.56
CA ARG A 438 28.59 16.96 -14.46
C ARG A 438 27.64 15.90 -14.98
N ILE A 439 27.93 14.64 -14.67
CA ILE A 439 27.08 13.50 -15.05
C ILE A 439 27.00 12.58 -13.84
N PHE A 440 25.81 12.11 -13.50
CA PHE A 440 25.63 11.13 -12.45
C PHE A 440 24.47 10.22 -12.81
N GLY A 441 24.52 9.01 -12.31
CA GLY A 441 23.49 8.02 -12.60
C GLY A 441 23.78 6.72 -11.89
N GLY A 442 22.95 5.74 -12.19
CA GLY A 442 23.05 4.44 -11.55
C GLY A 442 21.90 3.51 -11.93
N SER A 443 22.03 2.28 -11.51
CA SER A 443 21.00 1.26 -11.59
C SER A 443 20.71 0.68 -10.21
N ALA A 444 19.46 0.32 -9.95
CA ALA A 444 19.09 -0.51 -8.82
C ALA A 444 18.30 -1.70 -9.36
N THR A 445 18.72 -2.91 -8.97
CA THR A 445 18.05 -4.17 -9.32
C THR A 445 17.60 -4.86 -8.06
N ASP A 446 16.31 -5.05 -7.90
CA ASP A 446 15.74 -5.58 -6.66
C ASP A 446 14.71 -6.70 -6.88
N ARG A 447 14.52 -7.50 -5.82
CA ARG A 447 13.50 -8.55 -5.77
C ARG A 447 13.11 -8.85 -4.33
N ALA A 448 11.80 -8.95 -4.09
CA ALA A 448 11.23 -9.46 -2.84
C ALA A 448 10.59 -10.84 -3.09
N ILE A 449 10.77 -11.76 -2.15
CA ILE A 449 10.15 -13.09 -2.16
C ILE A 449 9.54 -13.35 -0.78
N ALA A 450 8.31 -13.84 -0.78
CA ALA A 450 7.56 -14.20 0.42
C ALA A 450 7.32 -15.71 0.54
N TYR A 451 7.21 -16.16 1.78
CA TYR A 451 6.67 -17.46 2.14
C TYR A 451 5.57 -17.27 3.19
N SER A 452 4.37 -17.77 2.89
CA SER A 452 3.18 -17.61 3.72
C SER A 452 2.25 -18.82 3.74
N CYS A 453 2.78 -20.04 3.60
CA CYS A 453 1.93 -21.22 3.44
C CYS A 453 1.22 -21.66 4.73
N THR A 454 1.75 -21.30 5.90
CA THR A 454 1.10 -21.53 7.20
C THR A 454 -0.23 -20.78 7.34
N ALA A 455 -0.40 -19.64 6.67
CA ALA A 455 -1.66 -18.87 6.63
C ALA A 455 -2.82 -19.64 6.03
N ALA A 456 -2.53 -20.69 5.25
CA ALA A 456 -3.58 -21.54 4.73
C ALA A 456 -4.32 -22.36 5.79
N THR A 457 -3.78 -22.45 7.02
CA THR A 457 -4.33 -23.25 8.12
C THR A 457 -5.82 -22.96 8.36
N THR A 458 -6.22 -21.68 8.34
CA THR A 458 -7.63 -21.28 8.55
C THR A 458 -8.38 -20.94 7.24
N ASN A 459 -7.68 -20.88 6.10
CA ASN A 459 -8.25 -20.69 4.77
C ASN A 459 -7.38 -21.36 3.68
N PRO A 460 -7.79 -22.55 3.18
CA PRO A 460 -6.97 -23.31 2.22
C PRO A 460 -6.72 -22.61 0.88
N ASN A 461 -7.47 -21.55 0.55
CA ASN A 461 -7.27 -20.80 -0.70
C ASN A 461 -5.90 -20.12 -0.81
N PHE A 462 -5.13 -20.00 0.28
CA PHE A 462 -3.75 -19.52 0.21
C PHE A 462 -2.77 -20.51 -0.41
N LEU A 463 -3.10 -21.81 -0.45
CA LEU A 463 -2.29 -22.82 -1.15
C LEU A 463 -2.61 -22.97 -2.64
N VAL A 464 -3.48 -22.10 -3.21
CA VAL A 464 -3.87 -22.23 -4.62
C VAL A 464 -2.64 -22.29 -5.54
N THR A 465 -2.66 -23.25 -6.46
CA THR A 465 -1.58 -23.50 -7.42
C THR A 465 -2.01 -23.07 -8.81
N ILE A 466 -1.25 -22.18 -9.45
CA ILE A 466 -1.47 -21.77 -10.85
C ILE A 466 -0.16 -21.92 -11.61
N GLY A 467 -0.20 -22.57 -12.78
CA GLY A 467 1.00 -22.79 -13.60
C GLY A 467 2.10 -23.62 -12.90
N GLY A 468 1.71 -24.52 -11.98
CA GLY A 468 2.64 -25.31 -11.17
C GLY A 468 3.31 -24.55 -10.02
N VAL A 469 2.87 -23.32 -9.74
CA VAL A 469 3.40 -22.46 -8.67
C VAL A 469 2.37 -22.31 -7.56
N ASN A 470 2.77 -22.57 -6.31
CA ASN A 470 1.96 -22.27 -5.13
C ASN A 470 2.01 -20.78 -4.80
N TYR A 471 0.85 -20.17 -4.64
CA TYR A 471 0.76 -18.74 -4.35
C TYR A 471 1.41 -18.32 -3.03
N CYS A 472 1.39 -19.20 -2.04
CA CYS A 472 2.00 -18.96 -0.73
C CYS A 472 3.53 -19.11 -0.71
N ASP A 473 4.14 -19.76 -1.69
CA ASP A 473 5.60 -19.92 -1.79
C ASP A 473 6.11 -19.29 -3.08
N GLN A 474 6.62 -18.07 -2.94
CA GLN A 474 7.07 -17.30 -4.09
C GLN A 474 8.49 -17.64 -4.53
N ALA A 475 9.22 -18.53 -3.85
CA ALA A 475 10.57 -18.90 -4.24
C ALA A 475 10.65 -19.44 -5.68
N ASN A 476 9.58 -20.14 -6.12
CA ASN A 476 9.48 -20.76 -7.44
C ASN A 476 8.49 -20.06 -8.38
N SER A 477 8.04 -18.86 -8.03
CA SER A 477 6.98 -18.15 -8.76
C SER A 477 7.39 -17.47 -10.07
N GLY A 478 8.69 -17.39 -10.33
CA GLY A 478 9.20 -16.66 -11.49
C GLY A 478 9.13 -15.14 -11.35
N ILE A 479 8.89 -14.59 -10.14
CA ILE A 479 8.95 -13.15 -9.89
C ILE A 479 10.29 -12.58 -10.39
N PRO A 480 10.27 -11.65 -11.37
CA PRO A 480 11.47 -11.18 -12.01
C PRO A 480 12.27 -10.24 -11.10
N TRP A 481 13.58 -10.18 -11.33
CA TRP A 481 14.38 -9.07 -10.84
C TRP A 481 13.99 -7.79 -11.57
N ARG A 482 13.76 -6.71 -10.82
CA ARG A 482 13.28 -5.44 -11.36
C ARG A 482 14.43 -4.44 -11.37
N THR A 483 14.89 -4.07 -12.56
CA THR A 483 15.99 -3.12 -12.73
C THR A 483 15.49 -1.74 -13.15
N GLN A 484 15.75 -0.73 -12.31
CA GLN A 484 15.66 0.67 -12.69
C GLN A 484 17.03 1.23 -13.08
N PHE A 485 17.04 2.21 -13.98
CA PHE A 485 18.21 2.99 -14.33
C PHE A 485 17.87 4.48 -14.39
N LYS A 486 18.74 5.32 -13.87
CA LYS A 486 18.61 6.78 -13.91
C LYS A 486 19.94 7.40 -14.31
N LEU A 487 19.88 8.42 -15.15
CA LEU A 487 21.02 9.20 -15.61
C LEU A 487 20.60 10.66 -15.65
N ALA A 488 21.45 11.55 -15.16
CA ALA A 488 21.26 12.98 -15.31
C ALA A 488 22.61 13.67 -15.49
N GLY A 489 22.62 14.75 -16.25
CA GLY A 489 23.84 15.51 -16.45
C GLY A 489 23.59 16.93 -16.94
N THR A 490 24.59 17.77 -16.72
CA THR A 490 24.63 19.14 -17.18
C THR A 490 25.99 19.43 -17.79
N VAL A 491 26.00 20.10 -18.94
CA VAL A 491 27.20 20.47 -19.69
C VAL A 491 27.12 21.96 -19.99
N PRO A 492 27.91 22.80 -19.30
CA PRO A 492 28.15 24.16 -19.74
C PRO A 492 28.88 24.12 -21.08
N LEU A 493 28.29 24.73 -22.11
CA LEU A 493 28.97 24.89 -23.38
C LEU A 493 29.97 26.05 -23.27
N PRO A 494 31.17 25.94 -23.86
CA PRO A 494 32.21 26.95 -23.69
C PRO A 494 31.89 28.31 -24.36
N TRP A 495 30.76 28.41 -25.06
CA TRP A 495 30.36 29.54 -25.88
C TRP A 495 29.01 30.10 -25.41
N TYR A 496 28.92 31.43 -25.32
CA TYR A 496 27.70 32.22 -25.06
C TYR A 496 26.91 31.92 -23.77
N GLY A 497 27.54 31.32 -22.76
CA GLY A 497 26.90 31.07 -21.46
C GLY A 497 25.74 30.07 -21.52
N LEU A 498 25.75 29.17 -22.51
CA LEU A 498 24.73 28.14 -22.70
C LEU A 498 24.99 26.94 -21.77
N ILE A 499 23.92 26.37 -21.23
CA ILE A 499 23.95 25.16 -20.41
C ILE A 499 22.94 24.19 -21.00
N VAL A 500 23.43 23.01 -21.40
CA VAL A 500 22.59 21.89 -21.80
C VAL A 500 22.47 20.93 -20.63
N SER A 501 21.26 20.49 -20.32
CA SER A 501 21.01 19.47 -19.31
C SER A 501 20.09 18.39 -19.88
N GLY A 502 20.25 17.18 -19.37
CA GLY A 502 19.35 16.09 -19.69
C GLY A 502 19.22 15.12 -18.53
N SER A 503 18.07 14.46 -18.47
CA SER A 503 17.85 13.32 -17.60
C SER A 503 17.15 12.20 -18.35
N TYR A 504 17.53 10.97 -18.05
CA TYR A 504 16.91 9.76 -18.50
C TYR A 504 16.54 8.91 -17.29
N GLN A 505 15.31 8.41 -17.29
CA GLN A 505 14.81 7.49 -16.29
C GLN A 505 14.17 6.31 -16.98
N ALA A 506 14.59 5.12 -16.58
CA ALA A 506 14.11 3.84 -17.07
C ALA A 506 13.62 3.03 -15.87
N LEU A 507 12.30 2.98 -15.68
CA LEU A 507 11.68 2.30 -14.55
C LEU A 507 11.16 0.93 -14.99
N PRO A 508 11.37 -0.13 -14.19
CA PRO A 508 10.74 -1.42 -14.45
C PRO A 508 9.21 -1.25 -14.41
N GLY A 509 8.51 -2.13 -15.14
CA GLY A 509 7.06 -2.18 -15.13
C GLY A 509 6.49 -2.26 -13.71
N TYR A 510 5.34 -1.63 -13.49
CA TYR A 510 4.61 -1.72 -12.22
C TYR A 510 3.93 -3.07 -12.14
N GLN A 511 3.96 -3.67 -10.95
CA GLN A 511 3.25 -4.92 -10.71
C GLN A 511 1.73 -4.70 -10.82
N LEU A 512 1.08 -5.55 -11.60
CA LEU A 512 -0.37 -5.59 -11.71
C LEU A 512 -0.89 -6.58 -10.68
N GLY A 513 -1.73 -6.10 -9.76
CA GLY A 513 -2.32 -6.92 -8.71
C GLY A 513 -1.83 -6.64 -7.30
N THR A 514 -1.85 -7.67 -6.46
CA THR A 514 -1.52 -7.60 -5.03
C THR A 514 -0.02 -7.84 -4.82
N GLN A 515 0.52 -7.38 -3.69
CA GLN A 515 1.95 -7.48 -3.37
C GLN A 515 2.35 -8.88 -2.89
N SER A 516 3.67 -9.14 -2.80
CA SER A 516 4.27 -10.43 -2.40
C SER A 516 3.84 -10.93 -1.01
N LEU A 517 3.68 -10.02 -0.07
CA LEU A 517 3.03 -10.21 1.22
C LEU A 517 2.28 -8.91 1.46
N ASN A 518 0.96 -8.94 1.34
CA ASN A 518 0.13 -7.76 1.61
C ASN A 518 0.43 -7.27 3.04
N GLY A 519 0.32 -5.97 3.35
CA GLY A 519 0.50 -5.44 4.71
C GLY A 519 1.92 -5.13 5.21
N LEU A 520 2.98 -5.87 4.83
CA LEU A 520 4.37 -5.57 5.28
C LEU A 520 5.22 -4.78 4.27
N ALA A 521 4.98 -4.98 2.97
CA ALA A 521 5.92 -4.56 1.93
C ALA A 521 5.87 -3.06 1.55
N SER A 522 4.93 -2.28 2.09
CA SER A 522 4.73 -0.87 1.70
C SER A 522 5.21 0.16 2.73
N GLY A 523 5.86 -0.27 3.82
CA GLY A 523 6.15 0.63 4.95
C GLY A 523 4.87 1.14 5.64
N GLY A 524 3.71 0.56 5.28
CA GLY A 524 2.45 0.72 5.96
C GLY A 524 2.40 -0.13 7.23
N SER A 525 1.69 0.38 8.20
CA SER A 525 1.49 -0.17 9.55
C SER A 525 0.38 -1.22 9.63
N GLY A 526 0.05 -1.89 8.51
CA GLY A 526 -1.07 -2.83 8.42
C GLY A 526 -0.70 -4.29 8.70
N THR A 527 -1.66 -5.08 9.18
CA THR A 527 -1.58 -6.54 9.11
C THR A 527 -1.54 -7.00 7.67
N PRO A 528 -0.84 -8.11 7.37
CA PRO A 528 -1.06 -8.75 6.10
C PRO A 528 -2.52 -9.17 5.98
N ASP A 529 -3.13 -8.73 4.88
CA ASP A 529 -4.49 -9.08 4.52
C ASP A 529 -4.47 -10.47 3.87
N PHE A 530 -4.84 -11.46 4.69
CA PHE A 530 -5.06 -12.85 4.31
C PHE A 530 -6.54 -13.13 4.07
N ASP A 531 -7.24 -12.23 3.39
CA ASP A 531 -8.46 -12.56 2.64
C ASP A 531 -8.17 -12.57 1.12
N ILE A 532 -6.98 -12.12 0.74
CA ILE A 532 -6.51 -11.96 -0.64
C ILE A 532 -5.24 -12.77 -0.85
N VAL A 533 -5.24 -13.61 -1.90
CA VAL A 533 -4.04 -14.37 -2.28
C VAL A 533 -2.91 -13.40 -2.69
N SER A 534 -1.71 -13.58 -2.12
CA SER A 534 -0.56 -12.68 -2.29
C SER A 534 0.07 -12.79 -3.69
N GLY A 535 0.43 -11.66 -4.30
CA GLY A 535 0.98 -11.62 -5.66
C GLY A 535 -0.06 -11.77 -6.79
N ARG A 536 -1.36 -11.83 -6.49
CA ARG A 536 -2.41 -12.06 -7.48
C ARG A 536 -2.57 -10.87 -8.43
N GLY A 537 -2.33 -11.09 -9.72
CA GLY A 537 -2.66 -10.18 -10.82
C GLY A 537 -4.04 -10.46 -11.41
N THR A 538 -4.06 -11.09 -12.59
CA THR A 538 -5.24 -11.54 -13.32
C THR A 538 -6.06 -12.50 -12.49
N ASN A 539 -7.34 -12.19 -12.35
CA ASN A 539 -8.27 -12.94 -11.54
C ASN A 539 -9.66 -12.94 -12.16
N MET A 540 -10.52 -13.86 -11.73
CA MET A 540 -11.91 -13.96 -12.16
C MET A 540 -12.81 -14.07 -10.95
N THR A 541 -13.87 -13.28 -10.92
CA THR A 541 -14.90 -13.37 -9.89
C THR A 541 -15.91 -14.45 -10.29
N VAL A 542 -16.03 -15.48 -9.46
CA VAL A 542 -17.01 -16.56 -9.60
C VAL A 542 -18.08 -16.41 -8.53
N THR A 543 -19.33 -16.26 -8.94
CA THR A 543 -20.50 -16.21 -8.07
C THR A 543 -21.32 -17.49 -8.22
N ALA A 544 -22.38 -17.63 -7.42
CA ALA A 544 -23.32 -18.75 -7.51
C ALA A 544 -24.04 -18.86 -8.88
N THR A 545 -23.99 -17.81 -9.71
CA THR A 545 -24.64 -17.75 -11.02
C THR A 545 -23.65 -17.76 -12.19
N THR A 546 -22.34 -17.69 -11.93
CA THR A 546 -21.32 -17.72 -12.99
C THR A 546 -21.30 -19.07 -13.70
N ARG A 547 -21.38 -19.05 -15.04
CA ARG A 547 -21.42 -20.24 -15.90
C ARG A 547 -20.22 -20.28 -16.83
N TYR A 548 -19.79 -21.48 -17.20
CA TYR A 548 -18.80 -21.67 -18.26
C TYR A 548 -19.37 -21.18 -19.60
N THR A 549 -18.67 -20.24 -20.23
CA THR A 549 -18.95 -19.82 -21.60
C THR A 549 -18.10 -20.58 -22.62
N VAL A 550 -16.99 -21.16 -22.15
CA VAL A 550 -16.04 -21.97 -22.92
C VAL A 550 -15.41 -23.03 -22.02
N CYS A 551 -15.02 -24.17 -22.59
CA CYS A 551 -14.25 -25.22 -21.93
C CYS A 551 -12.98 -25.49 -22.74
N PRO A 552 -11.89 -24.75 -22.51
CA PRO A 552 -10.68 -24.85 -23.31
C PRO A 552 -9.91 -26.16 -23.07
N GLY A 553 -9.01 -26.50 -24.00
CA GLY A 553 -8.09 -27.64 -23.85
C GLY A 553 -8.81 -28.97 -23.61
N ASN A 554 -8.31 -29.75 -22.65
CA ASN A 554 -8.93 -31.03 -22.25
C ASN A 554 -9.95 -30.89 -21.11
N SER A 555 -10.29 -29.67 -20.67
CA SER A 555 -11.18 -29.44 -19.52
C SER A 555 -12.56 -30.10 -19.70
N ALA A 556 -13.07 -30.17 -20.94
CA ALA A 556 -14.33 -30.84 -21.23
C ALA A 556 -14.32 -32.33 -20.84
N SER A 557 -13.21 -33.02 -21.09
CA SER A 557 -13.03 -34.42 -20.67
C SER A 557 -12.87 -34.60 -19.15
N GLN A 558 -12.58 -33.51 -18.44
CA GLN A 558 -12.40 -33.48 -16.98
C GLN A 558 -13.65 -32.97 -16.24
N GLY A 559 -14.74 -32.68 -16.96
CA GLY A 559 -16.02 -32.29 -16.38
C GLY A 559 -16.43 -30.83 -16.59
N CYS A 560 -15.66 -30.03 -17.34
CA CYS A 560 -16.13 -28.72 -17.77
C CYS A 560 -17.26 -28.87 -18.80
N VAL A 561 -18.37 -28.16 -18.59
CA VAL A 561 -19.50 -28.16 -19.52
C VAL A 561 -19.95 -26.73 -19.78
N VAL A 562 -19.96 -26.32 -21.05
CA VAL A 562 -20.46 -24.99 -21.45
C VAL A 562 -21.91 -24.82 -21.00
N GLY A 563 -22.21 -23.69 -20.36
CA GLY A 563 -23.50 -23.38 -19.76
C GLY A 563 -23.68 -23.91 -18.34
N ALA A 564 -22.84 -24.83 -17.85
CA ALA A 564 -22.89 -25.29 -16.47
C ALA A 564 -22.32 -24.23 -15.50
N LEU A 565 -22.77 -24.26 -14.24
CA LEU A 565 -22.23 -23.39 -13.20
C LEU A 565 -20.75 -23.72 -12.93
N MET A 566 -19.92 -22.69 -12.76
CA MET A 566 -18.50 -22.88 -12.46
C MET A 566 -18.27 -23.41 -11.04
N ALA A 567 -19.06 -22.94 -10.08
CA ALA A 567 -19.01 -23.37 -8.68
C ALA A 567 -20.43 -23.72 -8.19
N PRO A 568 -20.95 -24.92 -8.54
CA PRO A 568 -22.28 -25.35 -8.10
C PRO A 568 -22.39 -25.37 -6.56
N GLY A 569 -23.49 -24.81 -6.04
CA GLY A 569 -23.77 -24.80 -4.59
C GLY A 569 -22.90 -23.86 -3.77
N LEU A 570 -22.25 -22.86 -4.38
CA LEU A 570 -21.40 -21.89 -3.70
C LEU A 570 -22.10 -21.27 -2.46
N VAL A 571 -21.44 -21.36 -1.31
CA VAL A 571 -21.92 -20.85 -0.02
C VAL A 571 -21.44 -19.42 0.19
N SER A 572 -20.19 -19.13 -0.16
CA SER A 572 -19.66 -17.76 -0.18
C SER A 572 -20.40 -16.89 -1.20
N SER A 573 -20.40 -15.56 -1.01
CA SER A 573 -20.99 -14.64 -2.00
C SER A 573 -20.26 -14.65 -3.34
N SER A 574 -18.94 -14.84 -3.30
CA SER A 574 -18.10 -15.07 -4.49
C SER A 574 -16.77 -15.72 -4.14
N LEU A 575 -16.10 -16.28 -5.14
CA LEU A 575 -14.70 -16.71 -5.10
C LEU A 575 -13.90 -15.84 -6.08
N LEU A 576 -12.76 -15.31 -5.63
CA LEU A 576 -11.84 -14.57 -6.48
C LEU A 576 -10.70 -15.49 -6.94
N VAL A 577 -10.86 -16.06 -8.13
CA VAL A 577 -10.00 -17.12 -8.67
C VAL A 577 -8.80 -16.50 -9.38
N PRO A 578 -7.54 -16.72 -8.93
CA PRO A 578 -6.37 -16.30 -9.69
C PRO A 578 -6.24 -17.09 -11.00
N LEU A 579 -5.82 -16.45 -12.09
CA LEU A 579 -5.62 -17.10 -13.40
C LEU A 579 -4.19 -17.00 -13.94
N ALA A 580 -3.32 -16.25 -13.28
CA ALA A 580 -1.90 -16.14 -13.60
C ALA A 580 -1.04 -16.57 -12.39
N PRO A 581 0.25 -16.90 -12.55
CA PRO A 581 1.16 -17.07 -11.42
C PRO A 581 1.33 -15.78 -10.58
N PRO A 582 1.73 -15.88 -9.30
CA PRO A 582 1.87 -14.71 -8.43
C PRO A 582 3.03 -13.80 -8.84
N GLY A 583 2.79 -12.49 -8.91
CA GLY A 583 3.80 -11.44 -9.00
C GLY A 583 4.54 -11.31 -10.33
N VAL A 584 4.09 -12.01 -11.37
CA VAL A 584 4.75 -12.01 -12.70
C VAL A 584 4.17 -11.00 -13.69
N GLU A 585 2.96 -10.51 -13.45
CA GLU A 585 2.29 -9.57 -14.35
C GLU A 585 2.72 -8.14 -14.07
N LEU A 586 3.38 -7.52 -15.06
CA LEU A 586 3.91 -6.17 -14.99
C LEU A 586 3.38 -5.33 -16.15
N THR A 587 3.24 -4.02 -15.94
CA THR A 587 3.07 -3.08 -17.04
C THR A 587 4.32 -2.99 -17.91
N PRO A 588 4.27 -2.34 -19.09
CA PRO A 588 5.47 -2.00 -19.84
C PRO A 588 6.47 -1.20 -19.01
N ARG A 589 7.75 -1.29 -19.41
CA ARG A 589 8.84 -0.48 -18.84
C ARG A 589 8.62 0.99 -19.19
N LEU A 590 8.72 1.88 -18.21
CA LEU A 590 8.61 3.32 -18.47
C LEU A 590 9.97 3.92 -18.79
N ASN A 591 10.04 4.67 -19.89
CA ASN A 591 11.22 5.41 -20.30
C ASN A 591 10.87 6.88 -20.46
N GLN A 592 11.58 7.76 -19.75
CA GLN A 592 11.37 9.20 -19.81
C GLN A 592 12.71 9.89 -20.04
N VAL A 593 12.74 10.76 -21.06
CA VAL A 593 13.91 11.61 -21.34
C VAL A 593 13.47 13.06 -21.29
N ASP A 594 14.14 13.84 -20.45
CA ASP A 594 13.92 15.27 -20.32
C ASP A 594 15.18 16.01 -20.78
N PHE A 595 14.97 17.15 -21.44
CA PHE A 595 16.03 18.05 -21.87
C PHE A 595 15.78 19.45 -21.34
N SER A 596 16.85 20.17 -21.06
CA SER A 596 16.80 21.58 -20.72
C SER A 596 17.92 22.34 -21.44
N LEU A 597 17.56 23.46 -22.04
CA LEU A 597 18.51 24.43 -22.56
C LEU A 597 18.31 25.74 -21.78
N ALA A 598 19.37 26.20 -21.13
CA ALA A 598 19.39 27.47 -20.42
C ALA A 598 20.51 28.38 -20.95
N LYS A 599 20.31 29.69 -20.86
CA LYS A 599 21.34 30.69 -21.15
C LYS A 599 21.51 31.59 -19.95
N ARG A 600 22.74 31.85 -19.54
CA ARG A 600 23.04 32.87 -18.52
C ARG A 600 23.30 34.21 -19.17
N ILE A 601 22.49 35.21 -18.83
CA ILE A 601 22.66 36.59 -19.27
C ILE A 601 22.88 37.45 -18.02
N THR A 602 23.93 38.26 -18.03
CA THR A 602 24.24 39.20 -16.95
C THR A 602 24.35 40.59 -17.53
N PHE A 603 23.54 41.52 -17.03
CA PHE A 603 23.53 42.90 -17.48
C PHE A 603 23.28 43.84 -16.30
N ARG A 604 24.22 44.77 -16.06
CA ARG A 604 24.11 45.85 -15.05
C ARG A 604 23.63 45.36 -13.65
N GLY A 605 24.23 44.29 -13.13
CA GLY A 605 23.91 43.74 -11.80
C GLY A 605 22.72 42.77 -11.78
N ILE A 606 21.88 42.78 -12.81
CA ILE A 606 20.78 41.83 -12.96
C ILE A 606 21.29 40.57 -13.65
N ARG A 607 20.95 39.41 -13.08
CA ARG A 607 21.20 38.11 -13.69
C ARG A 607 19.89 37.48 -14.13
N PHE A 608 19.80 37.21 -15.42
CA PHE A 608 18.65 36.61 -16.09
C PHE A 608 19.05 35.26 -16.69
N ASP A 609 18.43 34.19 -16.20
CA ASP A 609 18.66 32.80 -16.64
C ASP A 609 17.39 32.24 -17.32
N PRO A 610 17.08 32.58 -18.59
CA PRO A 610 16.00 31.96 -19.35
C PRO A 610 16.31 30.49 -19.64
N LYS A 611 15.26 29.66 -19.63
CA LYS A 611 15.33 28.24 -19.93
C LYS A 611 14.12 27.74 -20.72
N VAL A 612 14.37 26.75 -21.55
CA VAL A 612 13.38 25.94 -22.23
C VAL A 612 13.60 24.49 -21.82
N ASP A 613 12.56 23.86 -21.30
CA ASP A 613 12.57 22.45 -20.90
C ASP A 613 11.61 21.66 -21.77
N LEU A 614 12.06 20.51 -22.28
CA LEU A 614 11.25 19.52 -22.97
C LEU A 614 11.17 18.28 -22.10
N PHE A 615 10.00 18.00 -21.54
CA PHE A 615 9.76 16.83 -20.71
C PHE A 615 9.21 15.68 -21.54
N ASN A 616 9.65 14.47 -21.19
CA ASN A 616 9.25 13.21 -21.79
C ASN A 616 9.38 13.21 -23.33
N ALA A 617 10.52 13.69 -23.85
CA ALA A 617 10.74 13.94 -25.28
C ALA A 617 10.44 12.71 -26.17
N PHE A 618 10.90 11.52 -25.76
CA PHE A 618 10.70 10.26 -26.48
C PHE A 618 9.50 9.44 -25.98
N ASN A 619 8.48 10.12 -25.45
CA ASN A 619 7.28 9.48 -24.90
C ASN A 619 6.77 8.34 -25.81
N SER A 620 6.76 7.12 -25.28
CA SER A 620 6.25 5.88 -25.88
C SER A 620 4.74 5.71 -25.71
N SER A 621 4.09 6.59 -24.94
CA SER A 621 2.69 6.48 -24.50
C SER A 621 2.41 5.22 -23.67
N ASP A 622 3.42 4.68 -23.00
CA ASP A 622 3.28 3.51 -22.12
C ASP A 622 2.33 3.79 -20.95
N TYR A 623 1.68 2.72 -20.49
CA TYR A 623 0.80 2.73 -19.33
C TYR A 623 1.47 2.17 -18.08
N PHE A 624 1.02 2.63 -16.92
CA PHE A 624 1.53 2.21 -15.61
C PHE A 624 0.44 1.73 -14.65
N SER A 625 -0.80 1.70 -15.12
CA SER A 625 -1.92 1.02 -14.48
C SER A 625 -2.91 0.54 -15.54
N VAL A 626 -3.74 -0.43 -15.18
CA VAL A 626 -4.85 -0.92 -16.02
C VAL A 626 -6.19 -0.61 -15.36
N ARG A 627 -7.27 -0.58 -16.14
CA ARG A 627 -8.63 -0.32 -15.62
C ARG A 627 -9.12 -1.44 -14.69
N THR A 628 -8.82 -2.69 -15.03
CA THR A 628 -9.15 -3.87 -14.21
C THR A 628 -8.25 -5.04 -14.58
N THR A 629 -7.90 -5.87 -13.60
CA THR A 629 -7.28 -7.19 -13.80
C THR A 629 -8.30 -8.33 -13.73
N SER A 630 -9.60 -7.99 -13.65
CA SER A 630 -10.68 -8.96 -13.66
C SER A 630 -10.90 -9.50 -15.08
N PHE A 631 -10.73 -10.80 -15.25
CA PHE A 631 -10.99 -11.53 -16.48
C PHE A 631 -12.44 -12.01 -16.48
N THR A 632 -13.18 -11.63 -17.53
CA THR A 632 -14.58 -12.02 -17.72
C THR A 632 -14.69 -12.96 -18.92
N PRO A 633 -14.95 -14.26 -18.71
CA PRO A 633 -14.95 -15.27 -19.77
C PRO A 633 -15.91 -14.96 -20.92
N THR A 634 -15.49 -15.25 -22.16
CA THR A 634 -16.33 -15.22 -23.36
C THR A 634 -16.43 -16.61 -23.99
N ALA A 635 -17.20 -16.76 -25.06
CA ALA A 635 -17.29 -18.02 -25.80
C ALA A 635 -15.95 -18.45 -26.46
N THR A 636 -14.97 -17.55 -26.51
CA THR A 636 -13.64 -17.82 -27.07
C THR A 636 -12.62 -17.97 -25.94
N ALA A 637 -11.89 -19.08 -25.93
CA ALA A 637 -10.83 -19.35 -24.96
C ALA A 637 -9.78 -18.23 -24.95
N GLY A 638 -9.29 -17.87 -23.76
CA GLY A 638 -8.28 -16.82 -23.58
C GLY A 638 -8.75 -15.39 -23.88
N THR A 639 -10.01 -15.19 -24.28
CA THR A 639 -10.56 -13.87 -24.59
C THR A 639 -11.47 -13.38 -23.47
N SER A 640 -11.17 -12.18 -22.93
CA SER A 640 -11.98 -11.52 -21.92
C SER A 640 -12.92 -10.48 -22.52
N ALA A 641 -14.13 -10.37 -21.96
CA ALA A 641 -15.01 -9.23 -22.19
C ALA A 641 -14.53 -7.99 -21.40
N GLY A 642 -15.18 -6.86 -21.65
CA GLY A 642 -14.99 -5.63 -20.88
C GLY A 642 -13.68 -4.93 -21.18
N THR A 643 -13.03 -4.44 -20.11
CA THR A 643 -11.78 -3.66 -20.21
C THR A 643 -10.62 -4.31 -19.46
N TYR A 644 -10.61 -5.64 -19.44
CA TYR A 644 -9.50 -6.43 -18.91
C TYR A 644 -8.17 -5.99 -19.55
N MET A 645 -7.20 -5.61 -18.72
CA MET A 645 -5.88 -5.11 -19.12
C MET A 645 -5.87 -3.85 -20.00
N PHE A 646 -6.99 -3.13 -20.13
CA PHE A 646 -6.99 -1.85 -20.84
C PHE A 646 -6.19 -0.82 -20.04
N PRO A 647 -5.36 0.02 -20.68
CA PRO A 647 -4.64 1.10 -20.01
C PRO A 647 -5.57 1.98 -19.16
N GLY A 648 -5.24 2.13 -17.87
CA GLY A 648 -5.93 3.00 -16.93
C GLY A 648 -5.21 4.35 -16.78
N SER A 649 -3.89 4.34 -16.70
CA SER A 649 -3.10 5.58 -16.63
C SER A 649 -1.88 5.44 -17.51
N ILE A 650 -1.63 6.50 -18.29
CA ILE A 650 -0.52 6.58 -19.24
C ILE A 650 0.48 7.64 -18.81
N LEU A 651 1.72 7.48 -19.25
CA LEU A 651 2.76 8.49 -19.10
C LEU A 651 2.24 9.87 -19.54
N GLN A 652 2.58 10.89 -18.75
CA GLN A 652 2.27 12.27 -19.11
C GLN A 652 2.81 12.59 -20.50
N GLY A 653 2.05 13.39 -21.26
CA GLY A 653 2.42 13.80 -22.62
C GLY A 653 3.76 14.53 -22.70
N ARG A 654 4.20 14.82 -23.93
CA ARG A 654 5.36 15.70 -24.16
C ARG A 654 4.98 17.10 -23.69
N LEU A 655 5.73 17.66 -22.74
CA LEU A 655 5.46 19.00 -22.21
C LEU A 655 6.63 19.93 -22.50
N LEU A 656 6.32 21.10 -23.05
CA LEU A 656 7.26 22.20 -23.21
C LEU A 656 7.05 23.20 -22.07
N ARG A 657 8.12 23.55 -21.37
CA ARG A 657 8.10 24.64 -20.38
C ARG A 657 9.08 25.73 -20.80
N VAL A 658 8.61 26.97 -20.75
CA VAL A 658 9.46 28.16 -20.83
C VAL A 658 9.46 28.80 -19.44
N ALA A 659 10.64 29.14 -18.92
CA ALA A 659 10.79 29.76 -17.62
C ALA A 659 12.03 30.65 -17.58
N ALA A 660 12.13 31.51 -16.56
CA ALA A 660 13.32 32.27 -16.29
C ALA A 660 13.52 32.45 -14.79
N VAL A 661 14.78 32.51 -14.35
CA VAL A 661 15.16 32.93 -13.00
C VAL A 661 15.80 34.31 -13.09
N ILE A 662 15.31 35.24 -12.29
CA ILE A 662 15.82 36.62 -12.23
C ILE A 662 16.34 36.87 -10.83
N ASN A 663 17.61 37.26 -10.73
CA ASN A 663 18.21 37.74 -9.48
C ASN A 663 18.62 39.19 -9.70
N TRP A 664 18.22 40.08 -8.78
CA TRP A 664 18.49 41.51 -8.83
C TRP A 664 19.05 42.00 -7.50
#